data_AF-A0A317H945-F1
#
_entry.id   AF-A0A317H945-F1
#
_cell.length_a   1.000
_cell.length_b   1.000
_cell.length_c   1.000
_cell.angle_alpha   90.00
_cell.angle_beta   90.00
_cell.angle_gamma   90.00
#
_symmetry.space_group_name_H-M   'P 1'
#
loop_
_entity.id
_entity.type
_entity.pdbx_description
1 polymer ?
#
loop_
_entity_poly.entity_id
_entity_poly.type
_entity_poly.pdbx_seq_one_letter_code
_entity_poly.pdbx_strand_id
1 'polypeptide(L)'
;MADEDEGLASAWRERAIDLRRLSWPLRLVIAVTILATAVASVLIIIRDVPQSQIVINGTGTIPAAPIPTAAFVAALVLWVLAWSLALTGAIFGHWALRLLVVITFIYISITGYISERSALIVAVPLVFIALWVLAVSMARWLVGLQGRSLPQWLPLVSFFVVLAALSSHYAILLYLDKQGGSSTATFPQIVELEFGLYAIVLIPVLFLTGSDFGEWAEIAAGQVNDWLKQSRSTWVLLTVSALVAAGIVIEQLQQSGTLAPFGLASVLDLVTVALFGLVTTVIFFLVARLGHIAVWPRVPLPAWALILATITTMLLLVVPYYVDFFVPPSPANSVDYSVFRHSAQTYSPAFSLAYPSNWNHVASEPQQAGDPLLVKFMGTSEPGMRQFWLVEFPTAGLEGEGPYSIEQAVVSTVCQNPKCSVDLVQAPSHGSWFTAQAMLQDQDANGKPVPLKARAWERTQGDSTWVLYGAAEAGEFAAAQPIYTAMLDSWKPNLGAVAPTSPTERLDSFLLNIDPTSILSFALLPLAVAIVVGIPLLLLGRRRPGPAGVAGLFLTVYGLYAGLLFFPRILAYFGVPTGNVVLLTVQNEHLTLSSLQLLSLPRLQLAVALFTLLLVVWLIVRRAVNTRAARDVLATALLLNVSLLGIQVLDNVFSAADQIALRLTEAQGVLLLLAFLWDLLTSGKQVTNTEGRNSPRSARVLLYAGFSLLSCSQVLLFSTLGGSAGQNYGGDWTGTGLTALGIPVLLTVILLRFARVGQQQQASLPQGPVGAPVGEPGQTLPDAHLPGIYDAR
;
A
#
# COMPACT_ATOMS: atom_id res chain seq x y z
N MET A 1 -39.36 -15.67 21.25
CA MET A 1 -39.50 -14.95 19.96
C MET A 1 -39.72 -13.45 20.22
N ALA A 2 -38.94 -12.81 21.09
CA ALA A 2 -39.12 -11.39 21.46
C ALA A 2 -37.85 -10.54 21.27
N ASP A 3 -36.86 -11.06 20.52
CA ASP A 3 -35.58 -10.38 20.26
C ASP A 3 -35.50 -9.78 18.83
N GLU A 4 -36.61 -9.69 18.09
CA GLU A 4 -36.57 -9.27 16.66
C GLU A 4 -36.67 -7.75 16.42
N ASP A 5 -36.85 -6.92 17.46
CA ASP A 5 -36.90 -5.45 17.32
C ASP A 5 -35.54 -4.76 17.60
N GLU A 6 -34.43 -5.37 17.18
CA GLU A 6 -33.14 -4.66 17.09
C GLU A 6 -33.09 -3.78 15.83
N GLY A 7 -33.95 -2.76 15.76
CA GLY A 7 -33.99 -1.80 14.65
C GLY A 7 -32.77 -0.86 14.59
N LEU A 8 -32.63 -0.06 13.51
CA LEU A 8 -31.50 0.87 13.30
C LEU A 8 -31.31 1.82 14.48
N ALA A 9 -32.43 2.24 15.08
CA ALA A 9 -32.44 3.12 16.23
C ALA A 9 -31.83 2.48 17.49
N SER A 10 -32.00 1.17 17.71
CA SER A 10 -31.37 0.49 18.85
C SER A 10 -29.88 0.27 18.60
N ALA A 11 -29.50 -0.16 17.40
CA ALA A 11 -28.10 -0.28 16.99
C ALA A 11 -27.37 1.07 17.08
N TRP A 12 -28.01 2.15 16.62
CA TRP A 12 -27.49 3.51 16.76
C TRP A 12 -27.42 3.96 18.20
N ARG A 13 -28.45 3.73 19.03
CA ARG A 13 -28.42 4.10 20.45
C ARG A 13 -27.35 3.35 21.23
N GLU A 14 -27.08 2.10 20.89
CA GLU A 14 -26.05 1.29 21.53
C GLU A 14 -24.64 1.79 21.15
N ARG A 15 -24.46 2.17 19.88
CA ARG A 15 -23.21 2.69 19.32
C ARG A 15 -22.97 4.17 19.61
N ALA A 16 -24.01 4.97 19.81
CA ALA A 16 -23.88 6.40 20.05
C ALA A 16 -23.14 6.68 21.36
N ILE A 17 -22.24 7.66 21.36
CA ILE A 17 -21.57 8.14 22.57
C ILE A 17 -22.60 8.62 23.60
N ASP A 18 -22.60 8.04 24.81
CA ASP A 18 -23.39 8.54 25.94
C ASP A 18 -22.57 9.54 26.78
N LEU A 19 -22.59 10.82 26.38
CA LEU A 19 -21.87 11.90 27.07
C LEU A 19 -22.26 12.01 28.55
N ARG A 20 -23.48 11.60 28.93
CA ARG A 20 -23.96 11.72 30.32
C ARG A 20 -23.22 10.75 31.25
N ARG A 21 -22.76 9.61 30.74
CA ARG A 21 -22.01 8.61 31.51
C ARG A 21 -20.51 8.91 31.64
N LEU A 22 -20.02 9.93 30.93
CA LEU A 22 -18.62 10.33 31.01
C LEU A 22 -18.38 11.26 32.20
N SER A 23 -17.22 11.10 32.84
CA SER A 23 -16.74 12.06 33.84
C SER A 23 -16.44 13.40 33.18
N TRP A 24 -16.47 14.48 33.96
CA TRP A 24 -16.23 15.84 33.46
C TRP A 24 -14.90 15.99 32.68
N PRO A 25 -13.76 15.44 33.14
CA PRO A 25 -12.52 15.52 32.36
C PRO A 25 -12.60 14.84 31.00
N LEU A 26 -13.29 13.70 30.89
CA LEU A 26 -13.45 12.99 29.62
C LEU A 26 -14.39 13.72 28.66
N ARG A 27 -15.43 14.39 29.18
CA ARG A 27 -16.29 15.27 28.37
C ARG A 27 -15.48 16.43 27.80
N LEU A 28 -14.59 17.01 28.60
CA LEU A 28 -13.70 18.08 28.15
C LEU A 28 -12.75 17.58 27.06
N VAL A 29 -12.15 16.40 27.21
CA VAL A 29 -11.31 15.80 26.16
C VAL A 29 -12.08 15.65 24.84
N ILE A 30 -13.28 15.08 24.88
CA ILE A 30 -14.12 14.93 23.67
C ILE A 30 -14.49 16.28 23.07
N ALA A 31 -14.87 17.26 23.89
CA ALA A 31 -15.20 18.60 23.41
C ALA A 31 -14.00 19.29 22.76
N VAL A 32 -12.80 19.13 23.33
CA VAL A 32 -11.54 19.62 22.75
C VAL A 32 -11.24 18.91 21.44
N THR A 33 -11.45 17.59 21.36
CA THR A 33 -11.27 16.84 20.09
C THR A 33 -12.21 17.35 19.00
N ILE A 34 -13.50 17.55 19.31
CA ILE A 34 -14.48 18.10 18.36
C ILE A 34 -14.07 19.50 17.89
N LEU A 35 -13.68 20.37 18.83
CA LEU A 35 -13.24 21.74 18.53
C LEU A 35 -11.99 21.74 17.65
N ALA A 36 -11.00 20.91 17.98
CA ALA A 36 -9.78 20.75 17.21
C ALA A 36 -10.06 20.27 15.77
N THR A 37 -10.97 19.30 15.59
CA THR A 37 -11.40 18.87 14.26
C THR A 37 -12.08 20.00 13.50
N ALA A 38 -12.95 20.78 14.15
CA ALA A 38 -13.58 21.94 13.53
C ALA A 38 -12.56 23.01 13.10
N VAL A 39 -11.56 23.30 13.95
CA VAL A 39 -10.47 24.24 13.62
C VAL A 39 -9.64 23.74 12.45
N ALA A 40 -9.26 22.46 12.43
CA ALA A 40 -8.53 21.86 11.32
C ALA A 40 -9.33 21.96 10.01
N SER A 41 -10.62 21.65 10.03
CA SER A 41 -11.50 21.80 8.86
C SER A 41 -11.57 23.25 8.37
N VAL A 42 -11.70 24.22 9.27
CA VAL A 42 -11.68 25.65 8.91
C VAL A 42 -10.34 26.03 8.27
N LEU A 43 -9.21 25.57 8.81
CA LEU A 43 -7.89 25.84 8.25
C LEU A 43 -7.69 25.22 6.85
N ILE A 44 -8.26 24.04 6.59
CA ILE A 44 -8.30 23.43 5.26
C ILE A 44 -9.14 24.28 4.30
N ILE A 45 -10.32 24.74 4.73
CA ILE A 45 -11.22 25.58 3.92
C ILE A 45 -10.53 26.90 3.51
N ILE A 46 -9.79 27.54 4.42
CA ILE A 46 -9.13 28.83 4.14
C ILE A 46 -7.70 28.69 3.61
N ARG A 47 -7.27 27.49 3.20
CA ARG A 47 -5.86 27.25 2.83
C ARG A 47 -5.39 28.05 1.62
N ASP A 48 -6.31 28.38 0.70
CA ASP A 48 -6.01 29.13 -0.53
C ASP A 48 -6.05 30.65 -0.30
N VAL A 49 -6.42 31.10 0.90
CA VAL A 49 -6.35 32.52 1.27
C VAL A 49 -4.87 32.93 1.39
N PRO A 50 -4.44 34.07 0.83
CA PRO A 50 -3.05 34.53 0.95
C PRO A 50 -2.59 34.61 2.41
N GLN A 51 -1.57 33.83 2.76
CA GLN A 51 -1.00 33.71 4.10
C GLN A 51 0.53 33.56 4.01
N SER A 52 1.24 33.75 5.13
CA SER A 52 2.66 33.41 5.19
C SER A 52 2.85 31.91 4.99
N GLN A 53 3.82 31.50 4.19
CA GLN A 53 4.07 30.10 3.86
C GLN A 53 5.43 29.65 4.38
N ILE A 54 5.48 28.40 4.86
CA ILE A 54 6.72 27.67 5.13
C ILE A 54 6.96 26.77 3.92
N VAL A 55 8.16 26.74 3.37
CA VAL A 55 8.50 25.82 2.28
C VAL A 55 9.08 24.56 2.90
N ILE A 56 8.45 23.43 2.64
CA ILE A 56 8.97 22.12 3.00
C ILE A 56 9.70 21.58 1.77
N ASN A 57 11.02 21.43 1.89
CA ASN A 57 11.83 20.86 0.83
C ASN A 57 11.61 19.36 0.80
N GLY A 58 11.04 18.83 -0.29
CA GLY A 58 10.82 17.39 -0.41
C GLY A 58 12.15 16.61 -0.44
N THR A 59 12.13 15.38 0.04
CA THR A 59 13.27 14.46 -0.07
C THR A 59 13.26 13.78 -1.45
N GLY A 60 14.38 13.86 -2.18
CA GLY A 60 14.54 13.16 -3.46
C GLY A 60 13.79 13.83 -4.62
N THR A 61 12.82 13.12 -5.22
CA THR A 61 12.06 13.57 -6.41
C THR A 61 10.84 14.42 -6.07
N ILE A 62 10.50 14.57 -4.78
CA ILE A 62 9.34 15.35 -4.36
C ILE A 62 9.71 16.84 -4.41
N PRO A 63 9.01 17.67 -5.23
CA PRO A 63 9.30 19.09 -5.31
C PRO A 63 9.00 19.79 -3.98
N ALA A 64 9.72 20.86 -3.69
CA ALA A 64 9.45 21.68 -2.52
C ALA A 64 8.01 22.23 -2.56
N ALA A 65 7.31 22.13 -1.44
CA ALA A 65 5.90 22.46 -1.34
C ALA A 65 5.67 23.55 -0.28
N PRO A 66 4.97 24.65 -0.62
CA PRO A 66 4.58 25.64 0.36
C PRO A 66 3.41 25.12 1.22
N ILE A 67 3.46 25.39 2.52
CA ILE A 67 2.36 25.17 3.47
C ILE A 67 2.02 26.46 4.20
N PRO A 68 0.73 26.82 4.37
CA PRO A 68 0.34 27.96 5.21
C PRO A 68 0.87 27.81 6.65
N THR A 69 1.51 28.85 7.17
CA THR A 69 2.16 28.83 8.49
C THR A 69 1.16 28.48 9.60
N ALA A 70 -0.06 29.02 9.52
CA ALA A 70 -1.11 28.75 10.49
C ALA A 70 -1.52 27.26 10.49
N ALA A 71 -1.64 26.64 9.31
CA ALA A 71 -1.95 25.23 9.16
C ALA A 71 -0.84 24.34 9.72
N PHE A 72 0.42 24.66 9.41
CA PHE A 72 1.58 23.93 9.95
C PHE A 72 1.65 24.00 11.48
N VAL A 73 1.52 25.19 12.06
CA VAL A 73 1.55 25.37 13.53
C VAL A 73 0.38 24.65 14.19
N ALA A 74 -0.83 24.76 13.63
CA ALA A 74 -2.00 24.07 14.15
C ALA A 74 -1.83 22.54 14.07
N ALA A 75 -1.34 22.01 12.93
CA ALA A 75 -1.05 20.58 12.78
C ALA A 75 -0.05 20.10 13.83
N LEU A 76 1.04 20.85 14.06
CA LEU A 76 2.04 20.52 15.08
C LEU A 76 1.47 20.55 16.51
N VAL A 77 0.66 21.56 16.84
CA VAL A 77 0.02 21.65 18.16
C VAL A 77 -0.94 20.47 18.37
N LEU A 78 -1.77 20.17 17.37
CA LEU A 78 -2.67 19.02 17.40
C LEU A 78 -1.89 17.72 17.55
N TRP A 79 -0.81 17.55 16.81
CA TRP A 79 0.08 16.39 16.88
C TRP A 79 0.66 16.15 18.27
N VAL A 80 1.18 17.21 18.90
CA VAL A 80 1.72 17.16 20.26
C VAL A 80 0.64 16.80 21.28
N LEU A 81 -0.54 17.44 21.19
CA LEU A 81 -1.69 17.10 22.04
C LEU A 81 -2.14 15.66 21.84
N ALA A 82 -2.17 15.21 20.60
CA ALA A 82 -2.64 13.90 20.19
C ALA A 82 -1.76 12.79 20.74
N TRP A 83 -0.43 12.90 20.57
CA TRP A 83 0.53 11.97 21.20
C TRP A 83 0.47 12.00 22.72
N SER A 84 0.26 13.18 23.32
CA SER A 84 0.10 13.31 24.77
C SER A 84 -1.11 12.53 25.28
N LEU A 85 -2.25 12.63 24.61
CA LEU A 85 -3.46 11.85 24.93
C LEU A 85 -3.26 10.35 24.68
N ALA A 86 -2.68 9.98 23.53
CA ALA A 86 -2.46 8.58 23.15
C ALA A 86 -1.51 7.87 24.13
N LEU A 87 -0.35 8.46 24.42
CA LEU A 87 0.62 7.90 25.38
C LEU A 87 0.04 7.85 26.79
N THR A 88 -0.70 8.88 27.22
CA THR A 88 -1.38 8.85 28.53
C THR A 88 -2.40 7.72 28.59
N GLY A 89 -3.27 7.60 27.60
CA GLY A 89 -4.24 6.51 27.52
C GLY A 89 -3.56 5.13 27.47
N ALA A 90 -2.43 5.00 26.77
CA ALA A 90 -1.63 3.79 26.70
C ALA A 90 -1.03 3.39 28.06
N ILE A 91 -0.53 4.35 28.85
CA ILE A 91 -0.03 4.12 30.22
C ILE A 91 -1.13 3.48 31.08
N PHE A 92 -2.37 3.96 30.99
CA PHE A 92 -3.50 3.44 31.77
C PHE A 92 -4.28 2.31 31.06
N GLY A 93 -3.89 1.92 29.84
CA GLY A 93 -4.52 0.85 29.08
C GLY A 93 -4.06 -0.56 29.46
N HIS A 94 -4.40 -1.51 28.59
CA HIS A 94 -3.88 -2.88 28.61
C HIS A 94 -2.39 -2.89 28.24
N TRP A 95 -1.60 -3.82 28.80
CA TRP A 95 -0.13 -3.88 28.55
C TRP A 95 0.22 -4.01 27.07
N ALA A 96 -0.52 -4.83 26.32
CA ALA A 96 -0.31 -5.00 24.89
C ALA A 96 -0.52 -3.70 24.10
N LEU A 97 -1.57 -2.95 24.43
CA LEU A 97 -1.83 -1.67 23.80
C LEU A 97 -0.79 -0.62 24.21
N ARG A 98 -0.32 -0.67 25.46
CA ARG A 98 0.79 0.17 25.92
C ARG A 98 2.04 -0.05 25.09
N LEU A 99 2.46 -1.31 24.92
CA LEU A 99 3.62 -1.65 24.11
C LEU A 99 3.42 -1.20 22.67
N LEU A 100 2.25 -1.44 22.08
CA LEU A 100 1.94 -1.00 20.72
C LEU A 100 2.14 0.51 20.56
N VAL A 101 1.45 1.34 21.34
CA VAL A 101 1.51 2.81 21.22
C VAL A 101 2.93 3.34 21.49
N VAL A 102 3.63 2.77 22.48
CA VAL A 102 5.00 3.19 22.81
C VAL A 102 5.99 2.80 21.72
N ILE A 103 5.91 1.57 21.19
CA ILE A 103 6.77 1.12 20.08
C ILE A 103 6.51 1.97 18.83
N THR A 104 5.23 2.22 18.51
CA THR A 104 4.82 3.09 17.40
C THR A 104 5.40 4.49 17.56
N PHE A 105 5.23 5.12 18.73
CA PHE A 105 5.77 6.44 19.01
C PHE A 105 7.30 6.47 18.87
N ILE A 106 7.99 5.52 19.50
CA ILE A 106 9.45 5.41 19.44
C ILE A 106 9.93 5.22 18.00
N TYR A 107 9.26 4.37 17.22
CA TYR A 107 9.61 4.11 15.83
C TYR A 107 9.48 5.35 14.95
N ILE A 108 8.36 6.08 15.08
CA ILE A 108 8.12 7.33 14.33
C ILE A 108 9.16 8.37 14.72
N SER A 109 9.36 8.61 16.02
CA SER A 109 10.34 9.59 16.49
C SER A 109 11.76 9.20 16.09
N ILE A 110 12.22 7.97 16.32
CA ILE A 110 13.62 7.59 16.03
C ILE A 110 13.95 7.65 14.54
N THR A 111 13.03 7.25 13.66
CA THR A 111 13.31 7.22 12.21
C THR A 111 13.67 8.61 11.69
N GLY A 112 13.08 9.68 12.24
CA GLY A 112 13.43 11.06 11.89
C GLY A 112 14.89 11.44 12.19
N TYR A 113 15.62 10.64 12.99
CA TYR A 113 16.95 10.98 13.50
C TYR A 113 18.09 10.09 13.02
N ILE A 114 17.82 9.04 12.23
CA ILE A 114 18.84 8.05 11.85
C ILE A 114 19.99 8.69 11.03
N SER A 115 19.77 9.85 10.41
CA SER A 115 20.74 10.53 9.54
C SER A 115 21.59 11.61 10.21
N GLU A 116 21.32 12.04 11.45
CA GLU A 116 21.96 13.23 12.03
C GLU A 116 22.69 13.02 13.37
N ARG A 117 23.85 13.68 13.53
CA ARG A 117 24.61 13.71 14.79
C ARG A 117 23.86 14.37 15.96
N SER A 118 22.77 15.09 15.67
CA SER A 118 21.87 15.74 16.64
C SER A 118 21.00 14.75 17.44
N ALA A 119 20.95 13.48 17.04
CA ALA A 119 20.09 12.44 17.62
C ALA A 119 20.21 12.30 19.16
N LEU A 120 21.38 12.52 19.74
CA LEU A 120 21.61 12.39 21.19
C LEU A 120 20.90 13.47 22.02
N ILE A 121 20.88 14.72 21.55
CA ILE A 121 20.22 15.84 22.26
C ILE A 121 18.71 15.67 22.16
N VAL A 122 18.24 15.24 20.99
CA VAL A 122 16.82 15.06 20.70
C VAL A 122 16.23 13.82 21.42
N ALA A 123 17.05 12.81 21.71
CA ALA A 123 16.64 11.63 22.45
C ALA A 123 16.29 11.92 23.92
N VAL A 124 16.78 13.01 24.53
CA VAL A 124 16.62 13.26 25.97
C VAL A 124 15.14 13.35 26.41
N PRO A 125 14.28 14.16 25.77
CA PRO A 125 12.85 14.16 26.08
C PRO A 125 12.16 12.80 25.83
N LEU A 126 12.59 12.06 24.81
CA LEU A 126 12.03 10.74 24.50
C LEU A 126 12.38 9.71 25.58
N VAL A 127 13.62 9.74 26.08
CA VAL A 127 14.07 8.93 27.22
C VAL A 127 13.27 9.30 28.47
N PHE A 128 13.02 10.59 28.71
CA PHE A 128 12.21 11.03 29.84
C PHE A 128 10.76 10.49 29.76
N ILE A 129 10.14 10.52 28.58
CA ILE A 129 8.82 9.91 28.34
C ILE A 129 8.87 8.40 28.62
N ALA A 130 9.88 7.70 28.12
CA ALA A 130 10.03 6.26 28.34
C ALA A 130 10.18 5.91 29.83
N LEU A 131 10.99 6.69 30.57
CA LEU A 131 11.15 6.53 32.03
C LEU A 131 9.85 6.81 32.77
N TRP A 132 9.09 7.85 32.38
CA TRP A 132 7.79 8.15 32.98
C TRP A 132 6.77 7.03 32.75
N VAL A 133 6.67 6.53 31.51
CA VAL A 133 5.82 5.39 31.15
C VAL A 133 6.19 4.17 32.00
N LEU A 134 7.48 3.88 32.17
CA LEU A 134 7.97 2.77 32.98
C LEU A 134 7.64 2.95 34.47
N ALA A 135 7.86 4.15 35.02
CA ALA A 135 7.57 4.47 36.42
C ALA A 135 6.09 4.31 36.75
N VAL A 136 5.19 4.86 35.93
CA VAL A 136 3.73 4.72 36.15
C VAL A 136 3.28 3.27 35.93
N SER A 137 3.87 2.57 34.97
CA SER A 137 3.61 1.15 34.74
C SER A 137 3.97 0.30 35.96
N MET A 138 5.14 0.54 36.55
CA MET A 138 5.63 -0.16 37.74
C MET A 138 4.78 0.20 38.97
N ALA A 139 4.47 1.48 39.16
CA ALA A 139 3.58 1.92 40.24
C ALA A 139 2.20 1.25 40.16
N ARG A 140 1.62 1.15 38.95
CA ARG A 140 0.36 0.45 38.73
C ARG A 140 0.45 -1.03 39.08
N TRP A 141 1.52 -1.69 38.68
CA TRP A 141 1.71 -3.10 38.98
C TRP A 141 1.83 -3.33 40.49
N LEU A 142 2.63 -2.54 41.19
CA LEU A 142 2.79 -2.59 42.65
C LEU A 142 1.49 -2.30 43.40
N VAL A 143 0.74 -1.27 42.99
CA VAL A 143 -0.56 -0.91 43.57
C VAL A 143 -1.61 -2.01 43.31
N GLY A 144 -1.55 -2.64 42.14
CA GLY A 144 -2.37 -3.80 41.79
C GLY A 144 -2.09 -5.02 42.67
N LEU A 145 -0.82 -5.29 42.99
CA LEU A 145 -0.43 -6.35 43.95
C LEU A 145 -1.00 -6.09 45.35
N GLN A 146 -1.19 -4.83 45.73
CA GLN A 146 -1.76 -4.42 47.03
C GLN A 146 -3.29 -4.34 47.03
N GLY A 147 -3.97 -4.60 45.91
CA GLY A 147 -5.43 -4.46 45.79
C GLY A 147 -5.95 -3.02 45.93
N ARG A 148 -5.07 -2.01 45.80
CA ARG A 148 -5.43 -0.60 45.87
C ARG A 148 -5.68 -0.05 44.46
N SER A 149 -6.43 1.03 44.35
CA SER A 149 -6.60 1.78 43.09
C SER A 149 -5.62 2.95 43.02
N LEU A 150 -5.12 3.27 41.82
CA LEU A 150 -4.34 4.48 41.62
C LEU A 150 -5.19 5.74 41.86
N PRO A 151 -4.57 6.88 42.26
CA PRO A 151 -5.29 8.13 42.43
C PRO A 151 -5.95 8.58 41.12
N GLN A 152 -7.18 9.10 41.21
CA GLN A 152 -7.95 9.54 40.04
C GLN A 152 -7.32 10.74 39.29
N TRP A 153 -6.45 11.50 39.95
CA TRP A 153 -5.74 12.64 39.36
C TRP A 153 -4.49 12.24 38.56
N LEU A 154 -3.98 11.02 38.73
CA LEU A 154 -2.72 10.59 38.10
C LEU A 154 -2.76 10.64 36.56
N PRO A 155 -3.87 10.29 35.87
CA PRO A 155 -3.95 10.46 34.41
C PRO A 155 -3.79 11.90 33.94
N LEU A 156 -4.32 12.86 34.70
CA LEU A 156 -4.19 14.28 34.38
C LEU A 156 -2.74 14.74 34.52
N VAL A 157 -2.06 14.33 35.59
CA VAL A 157 -0.63 14.64 35.79
C VAL A 157 0.23 13.99 34.71
N SER A 158 -0.02 12.71 34.39
CA SER A 158 0.67 12.03 33.29
C SER A 158 0.49 12.76 31.96
N PHE A 159 -0.72 13.25 31.66
CA PHE A 159 -0.97 14.03 30.46
C PHE A 159 -0.10 15.29 30.40
N PHE A 160 -0.06 16.10 31.48
CA PHE A 160 0.76 17.31 31.49
C PHE A 160 2.27 17.03 31.45
N VAL A 161 2.73 15.96 32.08
CA VAL A 161 4.14 15.54 32.03
C VAL A 161 4.54 15.13 30.61
N VAL A 162 3.73 14.30 29.94
CA VAL A 162 3.99 13.89 28.55
C VAL A 162 3.89 15.09 27.61
N LEU A 163 2.90 15.97 27.80
CA LEU A 163 2.75 17.19 27.01
C LEU A 163 3.97 18.09 27.12
N ALA A 164 4.44 18.37 28.33
CA ALA A 164 5.63 19.19 28.55
C ALA A 164 6.88 18.58 27.90
N ALA A 165 7.05 17.25 28.01
CA ALA A 165 8.17 16.55 27.40
C ALA A 165 8.13 16.61 25.86
N LEU A 166 6.96 16.36 25.25
CA LEU A 166 6.79 16.45 23.79
C LEU A 166 6.93 17.88 23.28
N SER A 167 6.36 18.87 23.97
CA SER A 167 6.57 20.27 23.62
C SER A 167 8.05 20.66 23.69
N SER A 168 8.78 20.18 24.71
CA SER A 168 10.22 20.43 24.82
C SER A 168 11.02 19.77 23.69
N HIS A 169 10.61 18.58 23.23
CA HIS A 169 11.22 17.89 22.09
C HIS A 169 11.15 18.73 20.81
N TYR A 170 9.95 19.17 20.40
CA TYR A 170 9.82 20.00 19.20
C TYR A 170 10.42 21.40 19.35
N ALA A 171 10.42 21.96 20.57
CA ALA A 171 11.09 23.24 20.84
C ALA A 171 12.61 23.13 20.67
N ILE A 172 13.22 22.01 21.11
CA ILE A 172 14.65 21.73 20.90
C ILE A 172 14.95 21.58 19.41
N LEU A 173 14.11 20.86 18.65
CA LEU A 173 14.30 20.72 17.19
C LEU A 173 14.27 22.07 16.48
N LEU A 174 13.27 22.90 16.79
CA LEU A 174 13.17 24.24 16.24
C LEU A 174 14.37 25.12 16.63
N TYR A 175 14.91 24.95 17.83
CA TYR A 175 16.13 25.65 18.26
C TYR A 175 17.36 25.18 17.49
N LEU A 176 17.53 23.87 17.29
CA LEU A 176 18.65 23.30 16.54
C LEU A 176 18.61 23.73 15.07
N ASP A 177 17.43 23.75 14.45
CA ASP A 177 17.22 24.24 13.09
C ASP A 177 17.68 25.70 12.92
N LYS A 178 17.35 26.57 13.89
CA LYS A 178 17.82 27.97 13.89
C LYS A 178 19.33 28.11 14.05
N GLN A 179 20.00 27.16 14.73
CA GLN A 179 21.45 27.18 14.93
C GLN A 179 22.23 26.59 13.74
N GLY A 180 21.60 25.73 12.93
CA GLY A 180 22.22 25.01 11.81
C GLY A 180 22.66 25.86 10.61
N GLY A 181 22.27 27.14 10.56
CA GLY A 181 22.56 28.03 9.43
C GLY A 181 21.55 27.92 8.28
N SER A 182 21.62 28.84 7.32
CA SER A 182 20.56 29.09 6.33
C SER A 182 20.42 28.08 5.20
N SER A 183 21.23 27.02 5.13
CA SER A 183 21.28 26.18 3.93
C SER A 183 20.19 25.12 3.83
N THR A 184 19.56 24.68 4.92
CA THR A 184 18.46 23.69 4.89
C THR A 184 17.59 23.79 6.13
N ALA A 185 16.31 24.15 5.97
CA ALA A 185 15.32 24.07 7.05
C ALA A 185 14.98 22.60 7.33
N THR A 186 15.66 22.02 8.30
CA THR A 186 15.52 20.63 8.76
C THR A 186 14.24 20.41 9.57
N PHE A 187 13.77 21.42 10.32
CA PHE A 187 12.62 21.23 11.22
C PHE A 187 11.31 20.86 10.51
N PRO A 188 10.84 21.61 9.48
CA PRO A 188 9.61 21.26 8.79
C PRO A 188 9.69 19.89 8.08
N GLN A 189 10.88 19.51 7.60
CA GLN A 189 11.13 18.22 6.97
C GLN A 189 11.06 17.06 7.97
N ILE A 190 11.65 17.21 9.16
CA ILE A 190 11.56 16.20 10.23
C ILE A 190 10.11 16.00 10.65
N VAL A 191 9.36 17.11 10.82
CA VAL A 191 7.94 17.05 11.14
C VAL A 191 7.18 16.34 10.01
N GLU A 192 7.36 16.74 8.76
CA GLU A 192 6.74 16.08 7.60
C GLU A 192 7.02 14.57 7.58
N LEU A 193 8.26 14.16 7.81
CA LEU A 193 8.66 12.76 7.85
C LEU A 193 7.96 12.00 8.98
N GLU A 194 7.89 12.55 10.19
CA GLU A 194 7.16 11.93 11.31
C GLU A 194 5.66 11.76 10.99
N PHE A 195 5.05 12.76 10.35
CA PHE A 195 3.67 12.69 9.88
C PHE A 195 3.49 11.65 8.77
N GLY A 196 4.43 11.53 7.84
CA GLY A 196 4.42 10.51 6.79
C GLY A 196 4.52 9.10 7.37
N LEU A 197 5.43 8.89 8.32
CA LEU A 197 5.59 7.61 9.01
C LEU A 197 4.38 7.21 9.85
N TYR A 198 3.61 8.17 10.35
CA TYR A 198 2.35 7.86 11.02
C TYR A 198 1.25 7.41 10.05
N ALA A 199 1.27 7.82 8.77
CA ALA A 199 0.28 7.37 7.77
C ALA A 199 0.26 5.84 7.68
N ILE A 200 1.45 5.25 7.72
CA ILE A 200 1.68 3.80 7.72
C ILE A 200 0.97 3.13 8.90
N VAL A 201 1.08 3.73 10.08
CA VAL A 201 0.46 3.26 11.32
C VAL A 201 -1.06 3.47 11.30
N LEU A 202 -1.53 4.46 10.53
CA LEU A 202 -2.95 4.73 10.35
C LEU A 202 -3.68 3.60 9.61
N ILE A 203 -2.99 2.85 8.73
CA ILE A 203 -3.58 1.78 7.91
C ILE A 203 -4.38 0.77 8.75
N PRO A 204 -3.85 0.20 9.85
CA PRO A 204 -4.63 -0.62 10.77
C PRO A 204 -5.90 0.02 11.31
N VAL A 205 -5.87 1.32 11.51
CA VAL A 205 -7.00 2.03 12.12
C VAL A 205 -8.03 2.43 11.08
N LEU A 206 -7.60 2.93 9.92
CA LEU A 206 -8.47 3.11 8.75
C LEU A 206 -9.19 1.82 8.40
N PHE A 207 -8.50 0.68 8.57
CA PHE A 207 -9.12 -0.62 8.43
C PHE A 207 -10.20 -0.89 9.49
N LEU A 208 -9.93 -0.60 10.78
CA LEU A 208 -10.96 -0.74 11.83
C LEU A 208 -12.16 0.17 11.55
N THR A 209 -11.93 1.42 11.17
CA THR A 209 -12.98 2.35 10.77
C THR A 209 -13.74 1.83 9.53
N GLY A 210 -13.04 1.29 8.54
CA GLY A 210 -13.65 0.62 7.38
C GLY A 210 -14.47 -0.61 7.76
N SER A 211 -14.03 -1.36 8.78
CA SER A 211 -14.79 -2.50 9.32
C SER A 211 -16.06 -2.05 10.04
N ASP A 212 -16.02 -0.91 10.75
CA ASP A 212 -17.21 -0.30 11.34
C ASP A 212 -18.19 0.16 10.26
N PHE A 213 -17.70 0.76 9.15
CA PHE A 213 -18.53 1.03 7.98
C PHE A 213 -19.11 -0.25 7.38
N GLY A 214 -18.33 -1.33 7.33
CA GLY A 214 -18.79 -2.66 6.91
C GLY A 214 -19.89 -3.21 7.81
N GLU A 215 -19.78 -3.06 9.13
CA GLU A 215 -20.83 -3.42 10.08
C GLU A 215 -22.08 -2.57 9.90
N TRP A 216 -21.93 -1.26 9.69
CA TRP A 216 -23.06 -0.36 9.40
C TRP A 216 -23.75 -0.72 8.09
N ALA A 217 -22.97 -1.06 7.06
CA ALA A 217 -23.48 -1.57 5.80
C ALA A 217 -24.18 -2.92 6.01
N GLU A 218 -23.66 -3.80 6.86
CA GLU A 218 -24.31 -5.07 7.22
C GLU A 218 -25.64 -4.85 7.96
N ILE A 219 -25.71 -3.90 8.89
CA ILE A 219 -26.94 -3.54 9.62
C ILE A 219 -27.95 -2.92 8.66
N ALA A 220 -27.54 -1.96 7.84
CA ALA A 220 -28.39 -1.29 6.87
C ALA A 220 -28.93 -2.29 5.83
N ALA A 221 -28.05 -3.12 5.27
CA ALA A 221 -28.44 -4.15 4.33
C ALA A 221 -29.23 -5.28 4.99
N GLY A 222 -28.99 -5.56 6.28
CA GLY A 222 -29.78 -6.46 7.11
C GLY A 222 -31.23 -5.96 7.20
N GLN A 223 -31.43 -4.68 7.47
CA GLN A 223 -32.76 -4.09 7.51
C GLN A 223 -33.43 -4.01 6.15
N VAL A 224 -32.70 -3.62 5.11
CA VAL A 224 -33.23 -3.68 3.74
C VAL A 224 -33.62 -5.11 3.41
N ASN A 225 -32.80 -6.08 3.80
CA ASN A 225 -33.11 -7.49 3.62
C ASN A 225 -34.32 -7.91 4.45
N ASP A 226 -34.47 -7.51 5.71
CA ASP A 226 -35.63 -7.84 6.55
C ASP A 226 -36.91 -7.15 6.09
N TRP A 227 -36.79 -5.96 5.50
CA TRP A 227 -37.89 -5.30 4.80
C TRP A 227 -38.27 -6.08 3.52
N LEU A 228 -37.28 -6.52 2.74
CA LEU A 228 -37.48 -7.40 1.58
C LEU A 228 -37.98 -8.80 1.99
N LYS A 229 -37.57 -9.29 3.16
CA LYS A 229 -38.12 -10.24 4.17
C LYS A 229 -39.63 -10.24 4.34
N GLN A 230 -40.11 -9.07 4.73
CA GLN A 230 -41.50 -8.81 5.03
C GLN A 230 -42.32 -8.67 3.75
N SER A 231 -41.72 -8.15 2.68
CA SER A 231 -42.29 -8.27 1.34
C SER A 231 -42.44 -9.75 1.00
N ARG A 232 -43.68 -10.27 0.99
CA ARG A 232 -43.97 -11.69 0.75
C ARG A 232 -43.52 -12.19 -0.65
N SER A 233 -42.99 -11.31 -1.49
CA SER A 233 -42.68 -11.58 -2.89
C SER A 233 -41.16 -11.71 -3.12
N THR A 234 -40.68 -12.94 -3.36
CA THR A 234 -39.29 -13.17 -3.78
C THR A 234 -38.96 -12.51 -5.12
N TRP A 235 -39.97 -12.21 -5.93
CA TRP A 235 -39.79 -11.46 -7.18
C TRP A 235 -39.21 -10.08 -6.95
N VAL A 236 -39.58 -9.39 -5.87
CA VAL A 236 -39.03 -8.05 -5.56
C VAL A 236 -37.53 -8.16 -5.29
N LEU A 237 -37.10 -9.12 -4.46
CA LEU A 237 -35.69 -9.34 -4.17
C LEU A 237 -34.92 -9.71 -5.44
N LEU A 238 -35.47 -10.62 -6.27
CA LEU A 238 -34.89 -11.02 -7.54
C LEU A 238 -34.70 -9.83 -8.48
N THR A 239 -35.73 -8.99 -8.64
CA THR A 239 -35.67 -7.80 -9.50
C THR A 239 -34.65 -6.79 -8.99
N VAL A 240 -34.60 -6.52 -7.69
CA VAL A 240 -33.61 -5.60 -7.09
C VAL A 240 -32.19 -6.14 -7.27
N SER A 241 -31.95 -7.43 -7.00
CA SER A 241 -30.64 -8.08 -7.24
C SER A 241 -30.22 -7.99 -8.71
N ALA A 242 -31.13 -8.23 -9.64
CA ALA A 242 -30.85 -8.15 -11.07
C ALA A 242 -30.54 -6.72 -11.51
N LEU A 243 -31.30 -5.73 -11.03
CA LEU A 243 -31.09 -4.32 -11.36
C LEU A 243 -29.74 -3.79 -10.83
N VAL A 244 -29.39 -4.11 -9.58
CA VAL A 244 -28.10 -3.70 -8.99
C VAL A 244 -26.94 -4.34 -9.77
N ALA A 245 -27.01 -5.64 -10.03
CA ALA A 245 -25.97 -6.33 -10.79
C ALA A 245 -25.85 -5.80 -12.23
N ALA A 246 -26.98 -5.56 -12.91
CA ALA A 246 -26.98 -4.96 -14.24
C ALA A 246 -26.40 -3.54 -14.24
N GLY A 247 -26.71 -2.72 -13.22
CA GLY A 247 -26.15 -1.40 -13.03
C GLY A 247 -24.63 -1.43 -12.92
N ILE A 248 -24.09 -2.33 -12.08
CA ILE A 248 -22.63 -2.53 -11.94
C ILE A 248 -22.00 -2.93 -13.28
N VAL A 249 -22.61 -3.87 -14.02
CA VAL A 249 -22.10 -4.27 -15.34
C VAL A 249 -22.08 -3.09 -16.31
N ILE A 250 -23.16 -2.31 -16.37
CA ILE A 250 -23.28 -1.15 -17.26
C ILE A 250 -22.24 -0.08 -16.90
N GLU A 251 -22.06 0.23 -15.63
CA GLU A 251 -21.06 1.20 -15.16
C GLU A 251 -19.64 0.76 -15.52
N GLN A 252 -19.31 -0.51 -15.32
CA GLN A 252 -17.98 -1.04 -15.66
C GLN A 252 -17.73 -1.03 -17.19
N LEU A 253 -18.77 -1.31 -17.99
CA LEU A 253 -18.69 -1.18 -19.45
C LEU A 253 -18.56 0.30 -19.88
N GLN A 254 -19.19 1.23 -19.17
CA GLN A 254 -19.01 2.67 -19.40
C GLN A 254 -17.58 3.13 -19.09
N GLN A 255 -17.03 2.75 -17.94
CA GLN A 255 -15.69 3.14 -17.50
C GLN A 255 -14.59 2.60 -18.42
N SER A 256 -14.80 1.42 -19.00
CA SER A 256 -13.90 0.83 -20.00
C SER A 256 -14.02 1.47 -21.39
N GLY A 257 -14.94 2.43 -21.59
CA GLY A 257 -15.19 3.06 -22.90
C GLY A 257 -15.86 2.13 -23.91
N THR A 258 -16.43 1.00 -23.46
CA THR A 258 -16.87 -0.11 -24.32
C THR A 258 -18.31 -0.02 -24.79
N LEU A 259 -19.03 1.09 -24.53
CA LEU A 259 -20.38 1.33 -25.06
C LEU A 259 -20.43 1.69 -26.55
N ALA A 260 -19.28 1.90 -27.20
CA ALA A 260 -19.16 1.88 -28.67
C ALA A 260 -19.53 0.47 -29.20
N PRO A 261 -19.94 0.29 -30.48
CA PRO A 261 -20.51 -0.99 -30.94
C PRO A 261 -19.58 -2.16 -30.57
N PHE A 262 -20.11 -3.11 -29.78
CA PHE A 262 -19.41 -4.25 -29.15
C PHE A 262 -18.17 -4.72 -29.92
N GLY A 263 -17.03 -4.11 -29.60
CA GLY A 263 -15.75 -4.52 -30.15
C GLY A 263 -15.39 -5.90 -29.61
N LEU A 264 -14.62 -6.67 -30.40
CA LEU A 264 -14.14 -7.98 -29.97
C LEU A 264 -13.33 -7.89 -28.67
N ALA A 265 -12.61 -6.78 -28.45
CA ALA A 265 -11.86 -6.49 -27.23
C ALA A 265 -12.77 -6.45 -25.98
N SER A 266 -13.91 -5.76 -26.05
CA SER A 266 -14.88 -5.65 -24.95
C SER A 266 -15.50 -6.99 -24.57
N VAL A 267 -15.85 -7.80 -25.57
CA VAL A 267 -16.37 -9.16 -25.37
C VAL A 267 -15.30 -10.02 -24.70
N LEU A 268 -14.05 -9.85 -25.12
CA LEU A 268 -12.96 -10.62 -24.59
C LEU A 268 -12.64 -10.26 -23.14
N ASP A 269 -12.61 -8.97 -22.80
CA ASP A 269 -12.44 -8.52 -21.42
C ASP A 269 -13.56 -9.09 -20.53
N LEU A 270 -14.82 -9.01 -20.98
CA LEU A 270 -15.96 -9.61 -20.27
C LEU A 270 -15.80 -11.13 -20.08
N VAL A 271 -15.36 -11.86 -21.11
CA VAL A 271 -15.12 -13.31 -21.05
C VAL A 271 -13.99 -13.63 -20.09
N THR A 272 -12.89 -12.86 -20.11
CA THR A 272 -11.77 -13.08 -19.18
C THR A 272 -12.22 -12.81 -17.74
N VAL A 273 -12.94 -11.72 -17.47
CA VAL A 273 -13.49 -11.43 -16.15
C VAL A 273 -14.47 -12.51 -15.69
N ALA A 274 -15.33 -13.02 -16.59
CA ALA A 274 -16.25 -14.11 -16.27
C ALA A 274 -15.48 -15.42 -15.93
N LEU A 275 -14.48 -15.78 -16.73
CA LEU A 275 -13.64 -16.97 -16.50
C LEU A 275 -12.88 -16.86 -15.19
N PHE A 276 -12.26 -15.72 -14.92
CA PHE A 276 -11.51 -15.49 -13.68
C PHE A 276 -12.41 -15.37 -12.46
N GLY A 277 -13.57 -14.75 -12.60
CA GLY A 277 -14.62 -14.73 -11.60
C GLY A 277 -15.06 -16.15 -11.23
N LEU A 278 -15.21 -17.03 -12.22
CA LEU A 278 -15.53 -18.44 -12.01
C LEU A 278 -14.40 -19.16 -11.28
N VAL A 279 -13.14 -19.02 -11.72
CA VAL A 279 -11.98 -19.62 -11.04
C VAL A 279 -11.89 -19.16 -9.58
N THR A 280 -12.02 -17.86 -9.35
CA THR A 280 -12.01 -17.24 -8.01
C THR A 280 -13.13 -17.79 -7.14
N THR A 281 -14.35 -17.89 -7.67
CA THR A 281 -15.51 -18.46 -6.97
C THR A 281 -15.26 -19.92 -6.62
N VAL A 282 -14.68 -20.71 -7.54
CA VAL A 282 -14.31 -22.11 -7.28
C VAL A 282 -13.27 -22.20 -6.17
N ILE A 283 -12.23 -21.36 -6.18
CA ILE A 283 -11.21 -21.38 -5.12
C ILE A 283 -11.82 -21.02 -3.77
N PHE A 284 -12.60 -19.93 -3.67
CA PHE A 284 -13.25 -19.57 -2.41
C PHE A 284 -14.27 -20.62 -1.94
N PHE A 285 -14.98 -21.26 -2.87
CA PHE A 285 -15.84 -22.39 -2.56
C PHE A 285 -15.04 -23.58 -2.01
N LEU A 286 -13.89 -23.89 -2.60
CA LEU A 286 -12.98 -24.93 -2.10
C LEU A 286 -12.44 -24.59 -0.71
N VAL A 287 -12.08 -23.33 -0.44
CA VAL A 287 -11.66 -22.85 0.89
C VAL A 287 -12.79 -22.99 1.90
N ALA A 288 -14.00 -22.57 1.55
CA ALA A 288 -15.18 -22.75 2.40
C ALA A 288 -15.47 -24.24 2.66
N ARG A 289 -15.28 -25.10 1.65
CA ARG A 289 -15.46 -26.55 1.77
C ARG A 289 -14.35 -27.22 2.57
N LEU A 290 -13.10 -26.75 2.48
CA LEU A 290 -11.99 -27.22 3.32
C LEU A 290 -12.33 -26.99 4.80
N GLY A 291 -12.98 -25.86 5.09
CA GLY A 291 -13.54 -25.53 6.38
C GLY A 291 -14.91 -26.14 6.68
N HIS A 292 -15.26 -27.35 6.21
CA HIS A 292 -16.56 -27.98 6.48
C HIS A 292 -16.80 -28.21 7.99
N ILE A 293 -17.16 -27.15 8.69
CA ILE A 293 -17.51 -27.10 10.10
C ILE A 293 -19.00 -27.42 10.18
N ALA A 294 -19.39 -28.38 11.02
CA ALA A 294 -20.78 -28.83 11.14
C ALA A 294 -21.74 -27.68 11.53
N VAL A 295 -21.25 -26.70 12.32
CA VAL A 295 -21.98 -25.49 12.70
C VAL A 295 -21.02 -24.31 12.73
N TRP A 296 -21.17 -23.35 11.82
CA TRP A 296 -20.34 -22.15 11.85
C TRP A 296 -20.79 -21.23 12.99
N PRO A 297 -19.89 -20.84 13.91
CA PRO A 297 -20.25 -19.99 15.03
C PRO A 297 -20.71 -18.61 14.55
N ARG A 298 -21.67 -18.00 15.27
CA ARG A 298 -22.08 -16.61 15.08
C ARG A 298 -21.18 -15.65 15.86
N VAL A 299 -19.88 -15.86 15.75
CA VAL A 299 -18.88 -15.03 16.44
C VAL A 299 -18.37 -14.00 15.43
N PRO A 300 -18.20 -12.72 15.84
CA PRO A 300 -17.55 -11.71 14.99
C PRO A 300 -16.12 -12.13 14.62
N LEU A 301 -15.56 -11.48 13.60
CA LEU A 301 -14.16 -11.66 13.22
C LEU A 301 -13.26 -11.39 14.44
N PRO A 302 -12.39 -12.33 14.84
CA PRO A 302 -11.52 -12.09 15.98
C PRO A 302 -10.55 -10.93 15.71
N ALA A 303 -10.54 -9.93 16.59
CA ALA A 303 -9.72 -8.72 16.43
C ALA A 303 -8.22 -9.01 16.22
N TRP A 304 -7.68 -10.06 16.83
CA TRP A 304 -6.28 -10.43 16.66
C TRP A 304 -5.95 -10.86 15.22
N ALA A 305 -6.89 -11.49 14.51
CA ALA A 305 -6.68 -11.93 13.13
C ALA A 305 -6.65 -10.72 12.19
N LEU A 306 -7.50 -9.74 12.47
CA LEU A 306 -7.47 -8.44 11.80
C LEU A 306 -6.15 -7.73 12.04
N ILE A 307 -5.71 -7.61 13.29
CA ILE A 307 -4.41 -7.03 13.65
C ILE A 307 -3.26 -7.72 12.92
N LEU A 308 -3.27 -9.06 12.85
CA LEU A 308 -2.23 -9.81 12.15
C LEU A 308 -2.23 -9.50 10.65
N ALA A 309 -3.40 -9.52 9.99
CA ALA A 309 -3.51 -9.15 8.58
C ALA A 309 -3.05 -7.72 8.35
N THR A 310 -3.37 -6.78 9.24
CA THR A 310 -2.91 -5.41 9.05
C THR A 310 -1.43 -5.22 9.32
N ILE A 311 -0.85 -5.84 10.33
CA ILE A 311 0.61 -5.82 10.54
C ILE A 311 1.30 -6.39 9.30
N THR A 312 0.75 -7.47 8.75
CA THR A 312 1.23 -8.06 7.49
C THR A 312 1.22 -7.03 6.38
N THR A 313 0.06 -6.40 6.09
CA THR A 313 -0.06 -5.34 5.08
C THR A 313 0.85 -4.15 5.35
N MET A 314 1.01 -3.73 6.61
CA MET A 314 1.91 -2.65 6.99
C MET A 314 3.35 -3.01 6.66
N LEU A 315 3.81 -4.21 7.03
CA LEU A 315 5.15 -4.68 6.66
C LEU A 315 5.35 -4.70 5.14
N LEU A 316 4.31 -5.02 4.36
CA LEU A 316 4.39 -4.96 2.89
C LEU A 316 4.68 -3.57 2.37
N LEU A 317 4.04 -2.57 2.96
CA LEU A 317 4.09 -1.19 2.50
C LEU A 317 5.36 -0.49 3.00
N VAL A 318 5.82 -0.87 4.19
CA VAL A 318 6.94 -0.25 4.89
C VAL A 318 8.28 -0.82 4.46
N VAL A 319 8.41 -2.15 4.42
CA VAL A 319 9.70 -2.79 4.20
C VAL A 319 10.37 -2.31 2.91
N PRO A 320 9.68 -2.19 1.75
CA PRO A 320 10.31 -1.69 0.53
C PRO A 320 10.88 -0.28 0.70
N TYR A 321 10.07 0.63 1.25
CA TYR A 321 10.48 2.01 1.52
C TYR A 321 11.72 2.10 2.42
N TYR A 322 11.82 1.23 3.43
CA TYR A 322 12.98 1.20 4.32
C TYR A 322 14.18 0.49 3.73
N VAL A 323 13.98 -0.56 2.92
CA VAL A 323 15.11 -1.20 2.24
C VAL A 323 15.71 -0.23 1.24
N ASP A 324 14.91 0.54 0.50
CA ASP A 324 15.41 1.62 -0.36
C ASP A 324 16.16 2.71 0.42
N PHE A 325 15.75 2.98 1.67
CA PHE A 325 16.43 3.92 2.54
C PHE A 325 17.77 3.39 3.10
N PHE A 326 17.82 2.10 3.48
CA PHE A 326 19.00 1.48 4.12
C PHE A 326 19.99 0.86 3.14
N VAL A 327 19.54 0.42 1.98
CA VAL A 327 20.42 0.07 0.87
C VAL A 327 20.95 1.41 0.39
N PRO A 328 22.24 1.74 0.61
CA PRO A 328 22.78 2.99 0.10
C PRO A 328 22.39 3.04 -1.37
N PRO A 329 21.75 4.14 -1.83
CA PRO A 329 21.23 4.22 -3.17
C PRO A 329 22.33 3.69 -4.05
N SER A 330 22.06 2.56 -4.73
CA SER A 330 23.05 1.98 -5.62
C SER A 330 23.54 3.16 -6.45
N PRO A 331 24.85 3.43 -6.54
CA PRO A 331 25.34 4.66 -7.14
C PRO A 331 24.82 4.89 -8.57
N ALA A 332 24.20 3.89 -9.18
CA ALA A 332 23.28 4.04 -10.29
C ALA A 332 21.83 3.84 -9.82
N ASN A 333 21.02 4.89 -9.95
CA ASN A 333 19.58 4.77 -10.20
C ASN A 333 19.33 3.54 -11.08
N SER A 334 18.22 2.83 -10.85
CA SER A 334 17.67 1.82 -11.77
C SER A 334 17.34 2.47 -13.10
N VAL A 335 18.36 2.77 -13.88
CA VAL A 335 18.22 3.28 -15.23
C VAL A 335 17.81 2.06 -16.03
N ASP A 336 16.58 2.02 -16.52
CA ASP A 336 16.17 0.97 -17.43
C ASP A 336 17.06 1.04 -18.67
N TYR A 337 17.77 -0.04 -18.99
CA TYR A 337 18.66 -0.09 -20.14
C TYR A 337 17.96 -0.70 -21.35
N SER A 338 18.03 -0.02 -22.50
CA SER A 338 17.78 -0.59 -23.83
C SER A 338 19.09 -1.10 -24.44
N VAL A 339 19.02 -2.04 -25.40
CA VAL A 339 20.22 -2.58 -26.05
C VAL A 339 20.29 -2.10 -27.49
N PHE A 340 21.32 -1.33 -27.81
CA PHE A 340 21.68 -0.98 -29.18
C PHE A 340 22.42 -2.17 -29.82
N ARG A 341 22.04 -2.53 -31.04
CA ARG A 341 22.67 -3.61 -31.80
C ARG A 341 23.04 -3.09 -33.19
N HIS A 342 24.33 -3.09 -33.49
CA HIS A 342 24.84 -2.85 -34.82
C HIS A 342 25.08 -4.19 -35.52
N SER A 343 24.37 -4.42 -36.63
CA SER A 343 24.63 -5.58 -37.49
C SER A 343 25.91 -5.36 -38.29
N ALA A 344 26.75 -6.38 -38.42
CA ALA A 344 27.95 -6.29 -39.25
C ALA A 344 27.57 -5.84 -40.67
N GLN A 345 28.22 -4.77 -41.14
CA GLN A 345 28.12 -4.29 -42.52
C GLN A 345 29.49 -4.40 -43.19
N THR A 346 29.55 -4.14 -44.50
CA THR A 346 30.72 -4.34 -45.38
C THR A 346 32.04 -3.78 -44.81
N TYR A 347 31.98 -2.73 -43.98
CA TYR A 347 33.16 -2.04 -43.45
C TYR A 347 33.19 -1.90 -41.91
N SER A 348 32.24 -2.49 -41.16
CA SER A 348 32.24 -2.39 -39.69
C SER A 348 31.84 -3.70 -38.98
N PRO A 349 32.53 -4.06 -37.89
CA PRO A 349 32.20 -5.24 -37.09
C PRO A 349 30.88 -5.10 -36.32
N ALA A 350 30.19 -6.21 -36.09
CA ALA A 350 28.98 -6.23 -35.27
C ALA A 350 29.30 -5.99 -33.79
N PHE A 351 28.44 -5.26 -33.08
CA PHE A 351 28.53 -5.11 -31.63
C PHE A 351 27.17 -4.85 -31.00
N SER A 352 27.10 -4.96 -29.67
CA SER A 352 25.97 -4.49 -28.88
C SER A 352 26.42 -3.67 -27.68
N LEU A 353 25.61 -2.69 -27.29
CA LEU A 353 25.84 -1.81 -26.15
C LEU A 353 24.50 -1.55 -25.45
N ALA A 354 24.44 -1.76 -24.14
CA ALA A 354 23.29 -1.31 -23.34
C ALA A 354 23.42 0.18 -23.07
N TYR A 355 22.31 0.91 -23.17
CA TYR A 355 22.23 2.35 -22.94
C TYR A 355 20.92 2.68 -22.22
N PRO A 356 20.83 3.78 -21.45
CA PRO A 356 19.59 4.17 -20.79
C PRO A 356 18.42 4.32 -21.78
N SER A 357 17.28 3.71 -21.48
CA SER A 357 16.09 3.64 -22.34
C SER A 357 15.49 5.00 -22.67
N ASN A 358 15.70 5.99 -21.81
CA ASN A 358 15.28 7.38 -22.04
C ASN A 358 16.29 8.19 -22.87
N TRP A 359 17.41 7.61 -23.30
CA TRP A 359 18.40 8.29 -24.13
C TRP A 359 18.09 8.08 -25.62
N ASN A 360 18.25 9.14 -26.40
CA ASN A 360 18.22 9.06 -27.86
C ASN A 360 19.57 8.62 -28.40
N HIS A 361 19.60 7.96 -29.55
CA HIS A 361 20.85 7.60 -30.22
C HIS A 361 20.85 7.97 -31.70
N VAL A 362 22.03 8.31 -32.22
CA VAL A 362 22.29 8.60 -33.63
C VAL A 362 23.53 7.82 -34.04
N ALA A 363 23.44 7.04 -35.12
CA ALA A 363 24.55 6.32 -35.70
C ALA A 363 24.86 6.87 -37.09
N SER A 364 26.13 7.13 -37.39
CA SER A 364 26.61 7.46 -38.73
C SER A 364 27.35 6.26 -39.31
N GLU A 365 26.83 5.70 -40.39
CA GLU A 365 27.43 4.55 -41.07
C GLU A 365 28.65 4.97 -41.90
N PRO A 366 29.74 4.18 -41.90
CA PRO A 366 30.91 4.43 -42.74
C PRO A 366 30.53 4.31 -44.23
N GLN A 367 30.91 5.29 -45.05
CA GLN A 367 30.58 5.30 -46.48
C GLN A 367 31.64 4.60 -47.32
N GLN A 368 32.89 4.57 -46.84
CA GLN A 368 34.04 3.95 -47.49
C GLN A 368 34.88 3.16 -46.48
N ALA A 369 35.69 2.21 -46.99
CA ALA A 369 36.67 1.50 -46.18
C ALA A 369 37.68 2.51 -45.60
N GLY A 370 37.79 2.55 -44.27
CA GLY A 370 38.62 3.56 -43.58
C GLY A 370 37.82 4.62 -42.83
N ASP A 371 36.55 4.83 -43.17
CA ASP A 371 35.68 5.77 -42.45
C ASP A 371 35.36 5.23 -41.05
N PRO A 372 35.39 6.06 -40.00
CA PRO A 372 35.04 5.62 -38.65
C PRO A 372 33.53 5.42 -38.51
N LEU A 373 33.12 4.36 -37.82
CA LEU A 373 31.74 4.23 -37.33
C LEU A 373 31.60 5.08 -36.06
N LEU A 374 30.59 5.95 -36.01
CA LEU A 374 30.28 6.76 -34.84
C LEU A 374 28.84 6.53 -34.39
N VAL A 375 28.67 6.20 -33.11
CA VAL A 375 27.37 6.10 -32.44
C VAL A 375 27.35 7.04 -31.24
N LYS A 376 26.40 7.97 -31.23
CA LYS A 376 26.21 8.96 -30.16
C LYS A 376 24.91 8.67 -29.41
N PHE A 377 24.98 8.60 -28.09
CA PHE A 377 23.84 8.48 -27.16
C PHE A 377 23.70 9.77 -26.35
N MET A 378 22.48 10.30 -26.24
CA MET A 378 22.18 11.60 -25.62
C MET A 378 21.07 11.48 -24.58
N GLY A 379 21.36 11.86 -23.34
CA GLY A 379 20.42 11.70 -22.22
C GLY A 379 19.28 12.72 -22.14
N THR A 380 19.44 13.87 -22.78
CA THR A 380 18.39 14.90 -22.90
C THR A 380 18.53 15.59 -24.26
N SER A 381 17.47 16.29 -24.69
CA SER A 381 17.50 17.11 -25.92
C SER A 381 18.35 18.38 -25.81
N GLU A 382 18.84 18.72 -24.61
CA GLU A 382 19.67 19.91 -24.38
C GLU A 382 21.18 19.60 -24.56
N PRO A 383 21.94 20.43 -25.30
CA PRO A 383 23.41 20.36 -25.36
C PRO A 383 24.03 20.56 -23.98
N GLY A 384 25.01 19.75 -23.60
CA GLY A 384 25.72 19.83 -22.31
C GLY A 384 25.36 18.74 -21.29
N MET A 385 24.23 18.05 -21.46
CA MET A 385 23.76 17.04 -20.51
C MET A 385 24.03 15.61 -21.01
N ARG A 386 24.67 14.82 -20.14
CA ARG A 386 25.10 13.40 -20.24
C ARG A 386 25.10 12.81 -21.66
N GLN A 387 26.29 12.73 -22.25
CA GLN A 387 26.50 12.11 -23.55
C GLN A 387 27.41 10.88 -23.42
N PHE A 388 27.19 9.90 -24.29
CA PHE A 388 28.09 8.77 -24.46
C PHE A 388 28.32 8.52 -25.94
N TRP A 389 29.57 8.36 -26.33
CA TRP A 389 29.99 8.18 -27.72
C TRP A 389 30.74 6.87 -27.83
N LEU A 390 30.57 6.21 -28.97
CA LEU A 390 31.28 5.01 -29.35
C LEU A 390 31.79 5.21 -30.76
N VAL A 391 33.11 5.10 -30.92
CA VAL A 391 33.80 5.26 -32.20
C VAL A 391 34.61 4.00 -32.48
N GLU A 392 34.56 3.53 -33.72
CA GLU A 392 35.39 2.43 -34.21
C GLU A 392 36.31 2.93 -35.32
N PHE A 393 37.59 2.61 -35.20
CA PHE A 393 38.64 2.95 -36.16
C PHE A 393 39.30 1.67 -36.67
N PRO A 394 39.54 1.54 -37.99
CA PRO A 394 40.37 0.48 -38.53
C PRO A 394 41.82 0.65 -38.04
N THR A 395 42.40 -0.39 -37.42
CA THR A 395 43.76 -0.36 -36.86
C THR A 395 44.82 -0.07 -37.95
N ALA A 396 44.60 -0.54 -39.18
CA ALA A 396 45.47 -0.28 -40.32
C ALA A 396 45.58 1.21 -40.70
N GLY A 397 44.59 2.03 -40.32
CA GLY A 397 44.63 3.48 -40.51
C GLY A 397 45.50 4.23 -39.49
N LEU A 398 45.95 3.55 -38.42
CA LEU A 398 46.70 4.16 -37.32
C LEU A 398 48.22 3.97 -37.42
N GLU A 399 48.71 3.18 -38.38
CA GLU A 399 50.13 2.76 -38.44
C GLU A 399 51.09 3.78 -39.09
N GLY A 400 50.64 4.98 -39.49
CA GLY A 400 51.39 5.89 -40.37
C GLY A 400 52.01 7.16 -39.76
N GLU A 401 51.53 7.64 -38.61
CA GLU A 401 52.05 8.85 -37.93
C GLU A 401 52.21 8.53 -36.44
N GLY A 402 53.17 9.16 -35.74
CA GLY A 402 53.53 8.83 -34.34
C GLY A 402 52.31 8.75 -33.41
N PRO A 403 52.45 8.10 -32.23
CA PRO A 403 51.34 7.49 -31.49
C PRO A 403 50.07 8.32 -31.61
N TYR A 404 49.17 7.89 -32.51
CA TYR A 404 47.81 8.41 -32.64
C TYR A 404 47.14 8.14 -31.31
N SER A 405 47.34 9.07 -30.37
CA SER A 405 46.82 8.98 -29.03
C SER A 405 45.31 9.14 -29.15
N ILE A 406 44.59 8.47 -28.27
CA ILE A 406 43.17 8.73 -27.95
C ILE A 406 42.83 10.22 -28.01
N GLU A 407 43.78 11.09 -27.70
CA GLU A 407 43.74 12.54 -27.85
C GLU A 407 43.29 13.00 -29.24
N GLN A 408 43.96 12.58 -30.32
CA GLN A 408 43.59 13.02 -31.66
C GLN A 408 42.25 12.43 -32.11
N ALA A 409 41.93 11.19 -31.73
CA ALA A 409 40.62 10.60 -32.00
C ALA A 409 39.51 11.33 -31.24
N VAL A 410 39.68 11.60 -29.94
CA VAL A 410 38.72 12.36 -29.13
C VAL A 410 38.59 13.79 -29.64
N VAL A 411 39.69 14.47 -29.93
CA VAL A 411 39.70 15.84 -30.47
C VAL A 411 39.00 15.89 -31.84
N SER A 412 39.38 15.05 -32.79
CA SER A 412 38.83 15.12 -34.16
C SER A 412 37.36 14.69 -34.26
N THR A 413 36.92 13.77 -33.40
CA THR A 413 35.56 13.21 -33.48
C THR A 413 34.57 13.93 -32.57
N VAL A 414 34.99 14.36 -31.37
CA VAL A 414 34.10 14.96 -30.36
C VAL A 414 34.11 16.48 -30.45
N CYS A 415 35.26 17.09 -30.73
CA CYS A 415 35.40 18.53 -30.77
C CYS A 415 35.18 19.08 -32.19
N GLN A 416 33.91 19.29 -32.57
CA GLN A 416 33.60 20.04 -33.81
C GLN A 416 33.99 21.53 -33.71
N ASN A 417 34.25 22.02 -32.49
CA ASN A 417 34.68 23.39 -32.24
C ASN A 417 36.21 23.49 -32.24
N PRO A 418 36.83 24.35 -33.09
CA PRO A 418 38.27 24.53 -33.15
C PRO A 418 38.91 25.10 -31.87
N LYS A 419 38.10 25.52 -30.88
CA LYS A 419 38.57 25.98 -29.56
C LYS A 419 38.57 24.91 -28.47
N CYS A 420 38.16 23.69 -28.79
CA CYS A 420 38.15 22.59 -27.84
C CYS A 420 39.58 22.14 -27.54
N SER A 421 40.02 22.29 -26.30
CA SER A 421 41.28 21.72 -25.81
C SER A 421 40.97 20.47 -25.00
N VAL A 422 41.79 19.43 -25.14
CA VAL A 422 41.68 18.18 -24.39
C VAL A 422 42.93 18.03 -23.54
N ASP A 423 42.81 18.22 -22.23
CA ASP A 423 43.88 17.87 -21.30
C ASP A 423 43.67 16.43 -20.83
N LEU A 424 44.40 15.48 -21.43
CA LEU A 424 44.32 14.08 -21.03
C LEU A 424 45.16 13.82 -19.78
N VAL A 425 44.50 13.36 -18.73
CA VAL A 425 45.15 12.81 -17.53
C VAL A 425 44.91 11.31 -17.53
N GLN A 426 46.01 10.53 -17.58
CA GLN A 426 45.93 9.07 -17.51
C GLN A 426 45.21 8.65 -16.21
N ALA A 427 44.22 7.77 -16.34
CA ALA A 427 43.46 7.23 -15.22
C ALA A 427 43.77 5.73 -15.04
N PRO A 428 43.46 5.14 -13.86
CA PRO A 428 43.58 3.70 -13.69
C PRO A 428 42.80 2.95 -14.78
N SER A 429 43.41 1.92 -15.37
CA SER A 429 42.76 1.10 -16.40
C SER A 429 41.52 0.38 -15.86
N HIS A 430 40.50 0.24 -16.69
CA HIS A 430 39.27 -0.49 -16.36
C HIS A 430 39.26 -1.83 -17.09
N GLY A 431 39.77 -2.87 -16.43
CA GLY A 431 39.96 -4.19 -17.05
C GLY A 431 40.94 -4.12 -18.23
N SER A 432 40.51 -4.54 -19.42
CA SER A 432 41.33 -4.49 -20.64
C SER A 432 41.24 -3.15 -21.39
N TRP A 433 40.56 -2.14 -20.83
CA TRP A 433 40.46 -0.81 -21.42
C TRP A 433 41.55 0.11 -20.88
N PHE A 434 42.28 0.78 -21.78
CA PHE A 434 43.02 1.96 -21.40
C PHE A 434 42.04 3.07 -21.04
N THR A 435 42.29 3.83 -19.97
CA THR A 435 41.36 4.85 -19.48
C THR A 435 42.06 6.19 -19.33
N ALA A 436 41.44 7.26 -19.84
CA ALA A 436 41.89 8.63 -19.64
C ALA A 436 40.73 9.52 -19.19
N GLN A 437 41.05 10.55 -18.40
CA GLN A 437 40.10 11.62 -18.09
C GLN A 437 40.46 12.85 -18.91
N ALA A 438 39.44 13.57 -19.37
CA ALA A 438 39.58 14.81 -20.11
C ALA A 438 38.69 15.89 -19.49
N MET A 439 39.15 17.14 -19.56
CA MET A 439 38.28 18.31 -19.43
C MET A 439 38.06 18.87 -20.84
N LEU A 440 36.80 19.01 -21.24
CA LEU A 440 36.41 19.63 -22.50
C LEU A 440 35.72 20.97 -22.26
N GLN A 441 35.74 21.83 -23.26
CA GLN A 441 34.92 23.04 -23.32
C GLN A 441 33.97 22.94 -24.52
N ASP A 442 32.69 22.66 -24.26
CA ASP A 442 31.64 22.63 -25.28
C ASP A 442 30.83 23.93 -25.25
N GLN A 443 29.84 24.08 -26.14
CA GLN A 443 28.90 25.20 -26.12
C GLN A 443 27.47 24.72 -25.83
N ASP A 444 26.75 25.44 -24.97
CA ASP A 444 25.31 25.20 -24.77
C ASP A 444 24.50 25.60 -26.01
N ALA A 445 23.18 25.38 -25.98
CA ALA A 445 22.27 25.79 -27.06
C ALA A 445 22.31 27.30 -27.40
N ASN A 446 22.85 28.12 -26.49
CA ASN A 446 22.99 29.57 -26.63
C ASN A 446 24.42 29.99 -27.03
N GLY A 447 25.31 29.04 -27.33
CA GLY A 447 26.71 29.30 -27.70
C GLY A 447 27.63 29.65 -26.52
N LYS A 448 27.17 29.52 -25.26
CA LYS A 448 28.00 29.78 -24.08
C LYS A 448 28.89 28.58 -23.77
N PRO A 449 30.16 28.79 -23.40
CA PRO A 449 31.06 27.70 -23.08
C PRO A 449 30.63 26.97 -21.80
N VAL A 450 30.50 25.65 -21.86
CA VAL A 450 30.20 24.76 -20.72
C VAL A 450 31.39 23.82 -20.51
N PRO A 451 31.99 23.81 -19.29
CA PRO A 451 33.07 22.87 -18.99
C PRO A 451 32.48 21.47 -18.76
N LEU A 452 32.84 20.54 -19.64
CA LEU A 452 32.49 19.12 -19.49
C LEU A 452 33.67 18.38 -18.88
N LYS A 453 33.38 17.50 -17.94
CA LYS A 453 34.32 16.50 -17.48
C LYS A 453 33.99 15.20 -18.20
N ALA A 454 35.04 14.49 -18.62
CA ALA A 454 34.87 13.32 -19.43
C ALA A 454 35.84 12.20 -19.09
N ARG A 455 35.47 10.99 -19.52
CA ARG A 455 36.32 9.81 -19.46
C ARG A 455 36.25 9.05 -20.77
N ALA A 456 37.41 8.72 -21.30
CA ALA A 456 37.59 7.93 -22.51
C ALA A 456 38.12 6.54 -22.15
N TRP A 457 37.69 5.55 -22.90
CA TRP A 457 38.14 4.16 -22.83
C TRP A 457 38.56 3.71 -24.22
N GLU A 458 39.76 3.14 -24.33
CA GLU A 458 40.27 2.58 -25.58
C GLU A 458 40.55 1.08 -25.45
N ARG A 459 40.17 0.32 -26.47
CA ARG A 459 40.50 -1.09 -26.61
C ARG A 459 40.66 -1.48 -28.07
N THR A 460 41.81 -2.04 -28.41
CA THR A 460 42.04 -2.68 -29.71
C THR A 460 41.60 -4.14 -29.66
N GLN A 461 40.83 -4.57 -30.67
CA GLN A 461 40.38 -5.94 -30.81
C GLN A 461 40.26 -6.33 -32.28
N GLY A 462 41.11 -7.27 -32.72
CA GLY A 462 41.23 -7.59 -34.14
C GLY A 462 41.79 -6.40 -34.92
N ASP A 463 41.21 -6.14 -36.08
CA ASP A 463 41.60 -5.04 -36.98
C ASP A 463 40.90 -3.71 -36.65
N SER A 464 40.24 -3.63 -35.49
CA SER A 464 39.49 -2.45 -35.04
C SER A 464 39.97 -1.96 -33.68
N THR A 465 40.07 -0.64 -33.54
CA THR A 465 40.27 0.06 -32.27
C THR A 465 38.99 0.78 -31.88
N TRP A 466 38.48 0.44 -30.70
CA TRP A 466 37.24 0.99 -30.15
C TRP A 466 37.56 2.07 -29.14
N VAL A 467 36.94 3.23 -29.31
CA VAL A 467 37.02 4.36 -28.38
C VAL A 467 35.62 4.66 -27.86
N LEU A 468 35.41 4.43 -26.56
CA LEU A 468 34.16 4.78 -25.87
C LEU A 468 34.43 6.02 -25.03
N TYR A 469 33.45 6.92 -24.95
CA TYR A 469 33.66 8.23 -24.32
C TYR A 469 32.38 8.72 -23.63
N GLY A 470 32.45 8.99 -22.33
CA GLY A 470 31.34 9.52 -21.53
C GLY A 470 31.65 10.93 -21.03
N ALA A 471 30.74 11.87 -21.24
CA ALA A 471 30.91 13.27 -20.85
C ALA A 471 29.65 13.90 -20.26
N ALA A 472 29.83 14.64 -19.18
CA ALA A 472 28.79 15.43 -18.51
C ALA A 472 29.39 16.73 -17.97
N GLU A 473 28.53 17.67 -17.58
CA GLU A 473 28.97 18.85 -16.84
C GLU A 473 29.79 18.46 -15.60
N ALA A 474 30.81 19.26 -15.27
CA ALA A 474 31.74 18.92 -14.19
C ALA A 474 31.05 18.62 -12.84
N GLY A 475 29.93 19.28 -12.54
CA GLY A 475 29.12 19.04 -11.34
C GLY A 475 28.30 17.75 -11.38
N GLU A 476 27.92 17.28 -12.57
CA GLU A 476 27.11 16.05 -12.74
C GLU A 476 27.95 14.80 -13.00
N PHE A 477 29.22 14.97 -13.38
CA PHE A 477 30.06 13.86 -13.83
C PHE A 477 30.17 12.71 -12.81
N ALA A 478 30.21 13.03 -11.51
CA ALA A 478 30.24 12.01 -10.46
C ALA A 478 28.97 11.13 -10.46
N ALA A 479 27.80 11.71 -10.74
CA ALA A 479 26.53 10.99 -10.83
C ALA A 479 26.36 10.24 -12.17
N ALA A 480 27.01 10.72 -13.25
CA ALA A 480 26.97 10.07 -14.56
C ALA A 480 27.97 8.91 -14.69
N GLN A 481 29.05 8.91 -13.91
CA GLN A 481 30.12 7.91 -13.98
C GLN A 481 29.62 6.45 -13.86
N PRO A 482 28.70 6.09 -12.94
CA PRO A 482 28.16 4.73 -12.85
C PRO A 482 27.40 4.31 -14.10
N ILE A 483 26.68 5.24 -14.74
CA ILE A 483 25.96 4.98 -16.01
C ILE A 483 26.96 4.68 -17.11
N TYR A 484 28.03 5.48 -17.24
CA TYR A 484 29.05 5.26 -18.26
C TYR A 484 29.82 3.95 -18.06
N THR A 485 30.11 3.59 -16.81
CA THR A 485 30.73 2.30 -16.49
C THR A 485 29.80 1.14 -16.85
N ALA A 486 28.50 1.23 -16.54
CA ALA A 486 27.53 0.20 -16.95
C ALA A 486 27.40 0.07 -18.48
N MET A 487 27.42 1.19 -19.21
CA MET A 487 27.46 1.17 -20.67
C MET A 487 28.74 0.49 -21.19
N LEU A 488 29.91 0.90 -20.69
CA LEU A 488 31.20 0.29 -21.02
C LEU A 488 31.22 -1.23 -20.77
N ASP A 489 30.76 -1.67 -19.60
CA ASP A 489 30.75 -3.08 -19.20
C ASP A 489 29.76 -3.91 -20.02
N SER A 490 28.71 -3.27 -20.55
CA SER A 490 27.74 -3.91 -21.44
C SER A 490 28.20 -4.04 -22.89
N TRP A 491 29.30 -3.37 -23.27
CA TRP A 491 29.83 -3.43 -24.63
C TRP A 491 30.32 -4.84 -24.93
N LYS A 492 29.75 -5.46 -25.97
CA LYS A 492 30.13 -6.79 -26.44
C LYS A 492 30.37 -6.75 -27.95
N PRO A 493 31.59 -7.07 -28.42
CA PRO A 493 31.87 -7.27 -29.83
C PRO A 493 31.23 -8.60 -30.24
N ASN A 494 30.29 -8.56 -31.19
CA ASN A 494 29.60 -9.76 -31.67
C ASN A 494 30.50 -10.48 -32.68
N LEU A 495 31.43 -11.30 -32.19
CA LEU A 495 32.34 -12.12 -33.01
C LEU A 495 31.67 -13.35 -33.68
N GLY A 496 30.34 -13.39 -33.75
CA GLY A 496 29.59 -14.51 -34.32
C GLY A 496 28.17 -14.51 -33.77
N ALA A 497 27.24 -15.10 -34.53
CA ALA A 497 25.81 -15.17 -34.27
C ALA A 497 25.50 -15.16 -32.76
N VAL A 498 24.74 -14.15 -32.32
CA VAL A 498 24.26 -14.00 -30.94
C VAL A 498 23.71 -15.35 -30.49
N ALA A 499 24.50 -16.10 -29.71
CA ALA A 499 23.96 -17.23 -28.98
C ALA A 499 22.81 -16.64 -28.16
N PRO A 500 21.59 -17.18 -28.25
CA PRO A 500 20.48 -16.68 -27.46
C PRO A 500 20.98 -16.61 -26.02
N THR A 501 21.00 -15.38 -25.47
CA THR A 501 21.41 -15.06 -24.08
C THR A 501 21.09 -16.26 -23.22
N SER A 502 22.12 -16.93 -22.69
CA SER A 502 21.92 -18.16 -21.95
C SER A 502 20.82 -17.94 -20.91
N PRO A 503 19.93 -18.92 -20.64
CA PRO A 503 18.88 -18.77 -19.64
C PRO A 503 19.40 -18.22 -18.30
N THR A 504 20.65 -18.55 -17.96
CA THR A 504 21.41 -18.04 -16.82
C THR A 504 21.70 -16.54 -16.90
N GLU A 505 22.13 -15.99 -18.03
CA GLU A 505 22.44 -14.55 -18.16
C GLU A 505 21.16 -13.68 -18.18
N ARG A 506 20.05 -14.23 -18.70
CA ARG A 506 18.71 -13.62 -18.50
C ARG A 506 18.27 -13.70 -17.06
N LEU A 507 18.52 -14.81 -16.38
CA LEU A 507 18.19 -14.97 -14.97
C LEU A 507 19.02 -14.01 -14.11
N ASP A 508 20.31 -13.83 -14.39
CA ASP A 508 21.18 -12.94 -13.61
C ASP A 508 20.82 -11.46 -13.83
N SER A 509 20.58 -11.04 -15.08
CA SER A 509 20.09 -9.68 -15.37
C SER A 509 18.68 -9.44 -14.83
N PHE A 510 17.82 -10.46 -14.84
CA PHE A 510 16.50 -10.40 -14.22
C PHE A 510 16.61 -10.33 -12.69
N LEU A 511 17.45 -11.14 -12.04
CA LEU A 511 17.66 -11.13 -10.59
C LEU A 511 18.33 -9.85 -10.10
N LEU A 512 19.16 -9.20 -10.93
CA LEU A 512 19.77 -7.89 -10.65
C LEU A 512 18.80 -6.71 -10.86
N ASN A 513 17.80 -6.86 -11.74
CA ASN A 513 16.79 -5.83 -12.03
C ASN A 513 15.46 -6.05 -11.31
N ILE A 514 15.21 -7.22 -10.73
CA ILE A 514 14.17 -7.39 -9.72
C ILE A 514 14.63 -6.54 -8.55
N ASP A 515 13.99 -5.41 -8.37
CA ASP A 515 13.98 -4.74 -7.08
C ASP A 515 13.48 -5.77 -6.05
N PRO A 516 14.38 -6.37 -5.26
CA PRO A 516 14.05 -7.50 -4.40
C PRO A 516 13.09 -7.08 -3.30
N THR A 517 12.88 -5.77 -3.14
CA THR A 517 12.04 -5.19 -2.11
C THR A 517 10.56 -5.17 -2.50
N SER A 518 10.22 -5.02 -3.80
CA SER A 518 8.84 -4.79 -4.26
C SER A 518 8.07 -6.05 -4.67
N ILE A 519 8.72 -7.22 -4.82
CA ILE A 519 8.03 -8.47 -5.17
C ILE A 519 7.98 -9.47 -4.01
N LEU A 520 9.06 -9.61 -3.24
CA LEU A 520 9.14 -10.51 -2.08
C LEU A 520 8.21 -10.07 -0.94
N SER A 521 8.05 -8.76 -0.75
CA SER A 521 7.16 -8.23 0.26
C SER A 521 5.70 -8.51 -0.13
N PHE A 522 5.17 -7.85 -1.16
CA PHE A 522 3.72 -7.63 -1.33
C PHE A 522 2.82 -8.87 -1.44
N ALA A 523 3.31 -10.00 -1.94
CA ALA A 523 2.46 -11.17 -2.20
C ALA A 523 2.77 -12.39 -1.31
N LEU A 524 4.04 -12.59 -0.97
CA LEU A 524 4.47 -13.80 -0.26
C LEU A 524 4.12 -13.74 1.22
N LEU A 525 4.18 -12.56 1.85
CA LEU A 525 3.89 -12.45 3.29
C LEU A 525 2.41 -12.77 3.62
N PRO A 526 1.39 -12.22 2.93
CA PRO A 526 -0.01 -12.60 3.14
C PRO A 526 -0.26 -14.09 2.84
N LEU A 527 0.34 -14.61 1.77
CA LEU A 527 0.20 -16.01 1.39
C LEU A 527 0.85 -16.93 2.44
N ALA A 528 2.00 -16.55 2.99
CA ALA A 528 2.64 -17.26 4.08
C ALA A 528 1.77 -17.23 5.34
N VAL A 529 1.16 -16.09 5.69
CA VAL A 529 0.21 -16.00 6.81
C VAL A 529 -1.00 -16.90 6.58
N ALA A 530 -1.54 -16.95 5.36
CA ALA A 530 -2.62 -17.87 5.01
C ALA A 530 -2.19 -19.34 5.17
N ILE A 531 -1.02 -19.73 4.67
CA ILE A 531 -0.54 -21.13 4.70
C ILE A 531 -0.15 -21.57 6.13
N VAL A 532 0.58 -20.72 6.86
CA VAL A 532 1.16 -21.07 8.17
C VAL A 532 0.18 -20.88 9.33
N VAL A 533 -0.74 -19.90 9.23
CA VAL A 533 -1.68 -19.57 10.30
C VAL A 533 -3.13 -19.83 9.88
N GLY A 534 -3.53 -19.31 8.72
CA GLY A 534 -4.91 -19.39 8.23
C GLY A 534 -5.43 -20.82 8.07
N ILE A 535 -4.77 -21.62 7.23
CA ILE A 535 -5.16 -23.00 6.92
C ILE A 535 -5.14 -23.89 8.18
N PRO A 536 -4.09 -23.90 9.03
CA PRO A 536 -4.10 -24.69 10.26
C PRO A 536 -5.25 -24.34 11.21
N LEU A 537 -5.56 -23.05 11.38
CA LEU A 537 -6.69 -22.62 12.21
C LEU A 537 -8.05 -22.96 11.60
N LEU A 538 -8.17 -22.90 10.27
CA LEU A 538 -9.38 -23.32 9.56
C LEU A 538 -9.61 -24.84 9.73
N LEU A 539 -8.55 -25.64 9.61
CA LEU A 539 -8.58 -27.09 9.85
C LEU A 539 -8.86 -27.43 11.32
N LEU A 540 -8.33 -26.66 12.28
CA LEU A 540 -8.65 -26.80 13.70
C LEU A 540 -10.10 -26.45 13.99
N GLY A 541 -10.61 -25.38 13.35
CA GLY A 541 -12.01 -24.97 13.40
C GLY A 541 -12.96 -26.08 12.95
N ARG A 542 -12.53 -26.91 12.00
CA ARG A 542 -13.24 -28.12 11.55
C ARG A 542 -13.50 -29.11 12.68
N ARG A 543 -12.56 -29.24 13.61
CA ARG A 543 -12.69 -30.11 14.79
C ARG A 543 -13.39 -29.41 15.96
N ARG A 544 -13.18 -28.10 16.10
CA ARG A 544 -13.71 -27.28 17.20
C ARG A 544 -14.30 -25.99 16.64
N PRO A 545 -15.59 -25.96 16.28
CA PRO A 545 -16.25 -24.74 15.82
C PRO A 545 -16.05 -23.64 16.85
N GLY A 546 -15.43 -22.53 16.43
CA GLY A 546 -15.11 -21.43 17.33
C GLY A 546 -14.47 -20.24 16.63
N PRO A 547 -14.09 -19.20 17.40
CA PRO A 547 -13.47 -17.99 16.89
C PRO A 547 -12.22 -18.28 16.05
N ALA A 548 -11.45 -19.30 16.42
CA ALA A 548 -10.26 -19.73 15.69
C ALA A 548 -10.56 -20.15 14.24
N GLY A 549 -11.67 -20.87 13.99
CA GLY A 549 -12.05 -21.27 12.64
C GLY A 549 -12.44 -20.08 11.76
N VAL A 550 -13.11 -19.07 12.35
CA VAL A 550 -13.46 -17.81 11.68
C VAL A 550 -12.20 -17.01 11.33
N ALA A 551 -11.25 -16.89 12.26
CA ALA A 551 -9.96 -16.27 11.99
C ALA A 551 -9.17 -17.02 10.91
N GLY A 552 -9.17 -18.36 10.95
CA GLY A 552 -8.53 -19.19 9.94
C GLY A 552 -9.10 -18.97 8.54
N LEU A 553 -10.43 -18.89 8.43
CA LEU A 553 -11.11 -18.56 7.18
C LEU A 553 -10.69 -17.17 6.68
N PHE A 554 -10.73 -16.16 7.55
CA PHE A 554 -10.34 -14.79 7.22
C PHE A 554 -8.91 -14.68 6.70
N LEU A 555 -7.93 -15.20 7.46
CA LEU A 555 -6.52 -15.13 7.09
C LEU A 555 -6.23 -15.89 5.79
N THR A 556 -6.95 -17.00 5.54
CA THR A 556 -6.86 -17.74 4.28
C THR A 556 -7.41 -16.92 3.11
N VAL A 557 -8.57 -16.28 3.28
CA VAL A 557 -9.18 -15.40 2.28
C VAL A 557 -8.28 -14.19 2.00
N TYR A 558 -7.71 -13.58 3.04
CA TYR A 558 -6.77 -12.46 2.94
C TYR A 558 -5.51 -12.83 2.14
N GLY A 559 -4.82 -13.91 2.50
CA GLY A 559 -3.61 -14.31 1.79
C GLY A 559 -3.88 -14.79 0.37
N LEU A 560 -5.01 -15.45 0.12
CA LEU A 560 -5.42 -15.85 -1.22
C LEU A 560 -5.77 -14.63 -2.09
N TYR A 561 -6.51 -13.66 -1.54
CA TYR A 561 -6.86 -12.42 -2.22
C TYR A 561 -5.59 -11.67 -2.64
N ALA A 562 -4.66 -11.44 -1.71
CA ALA A 562 -3.38 -10.80 -2.00
C ALA A 562 -2.54 -11.60 -3.00
N GLY A 563 -2.46 -12.93 -2.85
CA GLY A 563 -1.74 -13.80 -3.77
C GLY A 563 -2.30 -13.76 -5.20
N LEU A 564 -3.61 -13.68 -5.36
CA LEU A 564 -4.26 -13.54 -6.67
C LEU A 564 -4.13 -12.13 -7.24
N LEU A 565 -4.19 -11.09 -6.41
CA LEU A 565 -3.98 -9.70 -6.82
C LEU A 565 -2.57 -9.49 -7.40
N PHE A 566 -1.56 -10.08 -6.77
CA PHE A 566 -0.15 -9.97 -7.17
C PHE A 566 0.38 -11.18 -7.96
N PHE A 567 -0.51 -12.04 -8.46
CA PHE A 567 -0.12 -13.29 -9.13
C PHE A 567 0.88 -13.11 -10.29
N PRO A 568 0.73 -12.13 -11.21
CA PRO A 568 1.73 -11.91 -12.26
C PRO A 568 3.11 -11.55 -11.71
N ARG A 569 3.16 -10.81 -10.60
CA ARG A 569 4.43 -10.45 -9.95
C ARG A 569 5.06 -11.67 -9.28
N ILE A 570 4.26 -12.53 -8.65
CA ILE A 570 4.74 -13.81 -8.10
C ILE A 570 5.32 -14.70 -9.20
N LEU A 571 4.66 -14.81 -10.35
CA LEU A 571 5.18 -15.59 -11.48
C LEU A 571 6.47 -14.98 -12.04
N ALA A 572 6.53 -13.64 -12.17
CA ALA A 572 7.74 -12.94 -12.55
C ALA A 572 8.89 -13.33 -11.61
N TYR A 573 8.68 -13.28 -10.29
CA TYR A 573 9.69 -13.67 -9.30
C TYR A 573 10.25 -15.09 -9.50
N PHE A 574 9.41 -16.05 -9.90
CA PHE A 574 9.84 -17.41 -10.22
C PHE A 574 10.48 -17.55 -11.62
N GLY A 575 10.84 -16.44 -12.27
CA GLY A 575 11.51 -16.41 -13.58
C GLY A 575 10.56 -16.56 -14.76
N VAL A 576 9.24 -16.47 -14.57
CA VAL A 576 8.27 -16.54 -15.68
C VAL A 576 8.17 -15.15 -16.33
N PRO A 577 8.52 -14.98 -17.61
CA PRO A 577 8.57 -13.67 -18.27
C PRO A 577 7.16 -13.12 -18.55
N THR A 578 6.51 -12.51 -17.56
CA THR A 578 5.09 -12.11 -17.64
C THR A 578 4.78 -11.02 -18.67
N GLY A 579 5.76 -10.18 -19.02
CA GLY A 579 5.62 -9.17 -20.06
C GLY A 579 5.59 -9.75 -21.49
N ASN A 580 6.21 -10.91 -21.71
CA ASN A 580 6.34 -11.53 -23.03
C ASN A 580 5.37 -12.70 -23.24
N VAL A 581 4.72 -13.18 -22.17
CA VAL A 581 3.68 -14.20 -22.27
C VAL A 581 2.38 -13.53 -22.71
N VAL A 582 2.18 -13.47 -24.02
CA VAL A 582 0.91 -13.08 -24.63
C VAL A 582 -0.07 -14.23 -24.47
N LEU A 583 -1.10 -14.02 -23.64
CA LEU A 583 -2.16 -15.01 -23.44
C LEU A 583 -3.14 -14.99 -24.60
N LEU A 584 -3.41 -13.80 -25.13
CA LEU A 584 -4.27 -13.61 -26.28
C LEU A 584 -3.89 -12.33 -27.05
N THR A 585 -3.91 -12.40 -28.37
CA THR A 585 -3.76 -11.23 -29.25
C THR A 585 -5.09 -10.94 -29.93
N VAL A 586 -5.60 -9.72 -29.80
CA VAL A 586 -6.84 -9.27 -30.44
C VAL A 586 -6.62 -7.91 -31.06
N GLN A 587 -6.78 -7.78 -32.37
CA GLN A 587 -6.69 -6.49 -33.09
C GLN A 587 -5.41 -5.67 -32.76
N ASN A 588 -4.26 -6.36 -32.66
CA ASN A 588 -2.95 -5.80 -32.26
C ASN A 588 -2.81 -5.39 -30.79
N GLU A 589 -3.83 -5.58 -29.96
CA GLU A 589 -3.68 -5.50 -28.51
C GLU A 589 -3.26 -6.88 -27.96
N HIS A 590 -2.17 -6.89 -27.21
CA HIS A 590 -1.65 -8.08 -26.57
C HIS A 590 -2.11 -8.11 -25.11
N LEU A 591 -2.97 -9.06 -24.78
CA LEU A 591 -3.31 -9.36 -23.39
C LEU A 591 -2.17 -10.19 -22.80
N THR A 592 -1.24 -9.51 -22.13
CA THR A 592 -0.09 -10.13 -21.49
C THR A 592 -0.44 -10.65 -20.10
N LEU A 593 0.33 -11.61 -19.61
CA LEU A 593 0.19 -12.11 -18.23
C LEU A 593 0.40 -10.99 -17.19
N SER A 594 1.20 -9.97 -17.50
CA SER A 594 1.41 -8.81 -16.62
C SER A 594 0.19 -7.90 -16.46
N SER A 595 -0.74 -7.85 -17.43
CA SER A 595 -1.98 -7.05 -17.33
C SER A 595 -3.12 -7.78 -16.59
N LEU A 596 -2.90 -9.02 -16.19
CA LEU A 596 -3.83 -9.80 -15.37
C LEU A 596 -3.77 -9.40 -13.88
N GLN A 597 -4.27 -8.21 -13.55
CA GLN A 597 -4.72 -7.91 -12.19
C GLN A 597 -6.03 -8.65 -11.92
N LEU A 598 -5.95 -9.92 -11.51
CA LEU A 598 -7.08 -10.86 -11.46
C LEU A 598 -8.21 -10.41 -10.52
N LEU A 599 -7.88 -9.74 -9.43
CA LEU A 599 -8.81 -9.35 -8.36
C LEU A 599 -8.78 -7.84 -8.06
N SER A 600 -8.53 -7.02 -9.07
CA SER A 600 -8.82 -5.58 -8.90
C SER A 600 -10.29 -5.41 -8.54
N LEU A 601 -10.60 -4.42 -7.70
CA LEU A 601 -11.95 -4.16 -7.22
C LEU A 601 -12.99 -4.10 -8.38
N PRO A 602 -12.73 -3.39 -9.50
CA PRO A 602 -13.64 -3.35 -10.65
C PRO A 602 -13.93 -4.74 -11.26
N ARG A 603 -12.89 -5.56 -11.42
CA ARG A 603 -13.01 -6.92 -11.98
C ARG A 603 -13.75 -7.86 -11.04
N LEU A 604 -13.48 -7.76 -9.73
CA LEU A 604 -14.20 -8.55 -8.72
C LEU A 604 -15.69 -8.19 -8.69
N GLN A 605 -16.03 -6.90 -8.74
CA GLN A 605 -17.42 -6.43 -8.83
C GLN A 605 -18.11 -6.96 -10.07
N LEU A 606 -17.48 -6.83 -11.24
CA LEU A 606 -18.03 -7.32 -12.50
C LEU A 606 -18.26 -8.84 -12.45
N ALA A 607 -17.31 -9.61 -11.93
CA ALA A 607 -17.46 -11.05 -11.73
C ALA A 607 -18.64 -11.41 -10.82
N VAL A 608 -18.79 -10.71 -9.68
CA VAL A 608 -19.90 -10.93 -8.74
C VAL A 608 -21.25 -10.54 -9.34
N ALA A 609 -21.30 -9.44 -10.09
CA ALA A 609 -22.51 -8.98 -10.76
C ALA A 609 -22.96 -9.99 -11.84
N LEU A 610 -22.03 -10.46 -12.68
CA LEU A 610 -22.31 -11.51 -13.67
C LEU A 610 -22.79 -12.81 -13.01
N PHE A 611 -22.13 -13.24 -11.92
CA PHE A 611 -22.58 -14.41 -11.15
C PHE A 611 -24.00 -14.22 -10.61
N THR A 612 -24.34 -13.03 -10.13
CA THR A 612 -25.66 -12.71 -9.60
C THR A 612 -26.73 -12.75 -10.69
N LEU A 613 -26.45 -12.22 -11.89
CA LEU A 613 -27.34 -12.31 -13.04
C LEU A 613 -27.55 -13.77 -13.49
N LEU A 614 -26.48 -14.56 -13.56
CA LEU A 614 -26.56 -15.99 -13.88
C LEU A 614 -27.38 -16.76 -12.84
N LEU A 615 -27.20 -16.46 -11.55
CA LEU A 615 -27.99 -17.04 -10.47
C LEU A 615 -29.48 -16.71 -10.62
N VAL A 616 -29.82 -15.45 -10.93
CA VAL A 616 -31.20 -15.02 -11.17
C VAL A 616 -31.82 -15.79 -12.33
N VAL A 617 -31.14 -15.86 -13.48
CA VAL A 617 -31.60 -16.62 -14.65
C VAL A 617 -31.77 -18.09 -14.30
N TRP A 618 -30.81 -18.69 -13.59
CA TRP A 618 -30.87 -20.08 -13.18
C TRP A 618 -32.07 -20.38 -12.27
N LEU A 619 -32.36 -19.51 -11.30
CA LEU A 619 -33.52 -19.64 -10.41
C LEU A 619 -34.86 -19.54 -11.17
N ILE A 620 -34.95 -18.66 -12.17
CA ILE A 620 -36.12 -18.54 -13.05
C ILE A 620 -36.31 -19.81 -13.86
N VAL A 621 -35.26 -20.28 -14.55
CA VAL A 621 -35.29 -21.48 -15.40
C VAL A 621 -35.64 -22.73 -14.59
N ARG A 622 -35.09 -22.86 -13.38
CA ARG A 622 -35.40 -23.95 -12.44
C ARG A 622 -36.74 -23.81 -11.73
N ARG A 623 -37.47 -22.69 -11.93
CA ARG A 623 -38.71 -22.36 -11.22
C ARG A 623 -38.56 -22.42 -9.69
N ALA A 624 -37.36 -22.14 -9.18
CA ALA A 624 -37.01 -22.23 -7.76
C ALA A 624 -37.14 -20.88 -7.02
N VAL A 625 -37.64 -19.85 -7.70
CA VAL A 625 -37.73 -18.45 -7.21
C VAL A 625 -38.47 -18.36 -5.87
N ASN A 626 -39.50 -19.18 -5.63
CA ASN A 626 -40.31 -19.10 -4.40
C ASN A 626 -39.74 -19.92 -3.22
N THR A 627 -38.56 -20.54 -3.36
CA THR A 627 -37.97 -21.29 -2.26
C THR A 627 -37.30 -20.36 -1.24
N ARG A 628 -37.40 -20.69 0.05
CA ARG A 628 -36.72 -19.95 1.13
C ARG A 628 -35.20 -19.86 0.89
N ALA A 629 -34.62 -20.94 0.37
CA ALA A 629 -33.22 -21.01 0.03
C ALA A 629 -32.83 -20.04 -1.09
N ALA A 630 -33.61 -19.97 -2.17
CA ALA A 630 -33.37 -19.00 -3.25
C ALA A 630 -33.37 -17.57 -2.71
N ARG A 631 -34.29 -17.26 -1.79
CA ARG A 631 -34.35 -15.95 -1.14
C ARG A 631 -33.10 -15.63 -0.33
N ASP A 632 -32.62 -16.54 0.50
CA ASP A 632 -31.43 -16.30 1.33
C ASP A 632 -30.15 -16.20 0.49
N VAL A 633 -30.04 -16.98 -0.60
CA VAL A 633 -28.92 -16.90 -1.56
C VAL A 633 -28.98 -15.57 -2.32
N LEU A 634 -30.14 -15.16 -2.84
CA LEU A 634 -30.31 -13.86 -3.54
C LEU A 634 -30.02 -12.67 -2.62
N ALA A 635 -30.45 -12.73 -1.36
CA ALA A 635 -30.17 -11.71 -0.36
C ALA A 635 -28.66 -11.60 -0.08
N THR A 636 -27.97 -12.73 0.01
CA THR A 636 -26.51 -12.75 0.23
C THR A 636 -25.76 -12.23 -1.01
N ALA A 637 -26.22 -12.57 -2.22
CA ALA A 637 -25.65 -12.03 -3.46
C ALA A 637 -25.88 -10.52 -3.59
N LEU A 638 -27.09 -10.03 -3.26
CA LEU A 638 -27.38 -8.59 -3.23
C LEU A 638 -26.48 -7.86 -2.23
N LEU A 639 -26.36 -8.39 -1.01
CA LEU A 639 -25.48 -7.84 0.02
C LEU A 639 -24.03 -7.72 -0.47
N LEU A 640 -23.50 -8.76 -1.13
CA LEU A 640 -22.15 -8.74 -1.68
C LEU A 640 -21.98 -7.66 -2.76
N ASN A 641 -22.92 -7.54 -3.71
CA ASN A 641 -22.87 -6.50 -4.75
C ASN A 641 -22.92 -5.09 -4.15
N VAL A 642 -23.87 -4.83 -3.25
CA VAL A 642 -24.04 -3.52 -2.61
C VAL A 642 -22.83 -3.16 -1.75
N SER A 643 -22.25 -4.13 -1.04
CA SER A 643 -21.07 -3.89 -0.21
C SER A 643 -19.82 -3.62 -1.07
N LEU A 644 -19.62 -4.36 -2.17
CA LEU A 644 -18.52 -4.08 -3.09
C LEU A 644 -18.70 -2.72 -3.79
N LEU A 645 -19.93 -2.36 -4.17
CA LEU A 645 -20.25 -1.04 -4.69
C LEU A 645 -19.96 0.05 -3.66
N GLY A 646 -20.33 -0.18 -2.39
CA GLY A 646 -20.00 0.72 -1.29
C GLY A 646 -18.50 0.92 -1.10
N ILE A 647 -17.71 -0.14 -1.20
CA ILE A 647 -16.24 -0.07 -1.17
C ILE A 647 -15.72 0.79 -2.33
N GLN A 648 -16.22 0.59 -3.55
CA GLN A 648 -15.81 1.40 -4.71
C GLN A 648 -16.26 2.86 -4.60
N VAL A 649 -17.46 3.13 -4.07
CA VAL A 649 -17.91 4.50 -3.83
C VAL A 649 -17.00 5.17 -2.81
N LEU A 650 -16.59 4.49 -1.74
CA LEU A 650 -15.64 5.04 -0.78
C LEU A 650 -14.27 5.26 -1.41
N ASP A 651 -13.75 4.29 -2.17
CA ASP A 651 -12.48 4.39 -2.90
C ASP A 651 -12.51 5.59 -3.86
N ASN A 652 -13.55 5.68 -4.69
CA ASN A 652 -13.78 6.80 -5.59
C ASN A 652 -13.95 8.12 -4.83
N VAL A 653 -14.60 8.14 -3.67
CA VAL A 653 -14.74 9.36 -2.85
C VAL A 653 -13.39 9.78 -2.29
N PHE A 654 -12.51 8.86 -1.91
CA PHE A 654 -11.15 9.18 -1.46
C PHE A 654 -10.28 9.66 -2.64
N SER A 655 -10.25 8.92 -3.74
CA SER A 655 -9.49 9.33 -4.94
C SER A 655 -10.04 10.63 -5.56
N ALA A 656 -11.36 10.79 -5.59
CA ALA A 656 -11.99 12.04 -6.01
C ALA A 656 -11.77 13.13 -4.97
N ALA A 657 -11.72 12.86 -3.66
CA ALA A 657 -11.33 13.85 -2.67
C ALA A 657 -9.91 14.33 -2.92
N ASP A 658 -8.98 13.50 -3.38
CA ASP A 658 -7.62 13.92 -3.75
C ASP A 658 -7.60 14.78 -5.04
N GLN A 659 -8.44 14.44 -6.02
CA GLN A 659 -8.56 15.23 -7.26
C GLN A 659 -9.36 16.53 -7.07
N ILE A 660 -10.43 16.48 -6.27
CA ILE A 660 -11.29 17.60 -5.87
C ILE A 660 -10.56 18.45 -4.86
N ALA A 661 -9.68 17.92 -4.01
CA ALA A 661 -8.82 18.72 -3.14
C ALA A 661 -8.04 19.74 -3.96
N LEU A 662 -7.66 19.45 -5.20
CA LEU A 662 -7.03 20.44 -6.07
C LEU A 662 -7.97 21.57 -6.54
N ARG A 663 -9.29 21.35 -6.51
CA ARG A 663 -10.30 22.25 -7.13
C ARG A 663 -11.29 22.88 -6.16
N LEU A 664 -11.66 22.22 -5.06
CA LEU A 664 -12.69 22.60 -4.10
C LEU A 664 -12.26 22.20 -2.68
N THR A 665 -11.39 23.01 -2.11
CA THR A 665 -10.81 22.87 -0.76
C THR A 665 -11.87 22.89 0.34
N GLU A 666 -12.97 23.60 0.08
CA GLU A 666 -14.11 23.71 0.99
C GLU A 666 -14.80 22.35 1.23
N ALA A 667 -15.04 21.59 0.16
CA ALA A 667 -15.75 20.32 0.23
C ALA A 667 -14.95 19.27 1.03
N GLN A 668 -13.63 19.27 0.87
CA GLN A 668 -12.73 18.37 1.60
C GLN A 668 -12.77 18.63 3.11
N GLY A 669 -12.67 19.89 3.54
CA GLY A 669 -12.72 20.25 4.96
C GLY A 669 -14.04 19.84 5.63
N VAL A 670 -15.17 19.98 4.92
CA VAL A 670 -16.50 19.58 5.39
C VAL A 670 -16.66 18.06 5.45
N LEU A 671 -16.27 17.32 4.40
CA LEU A 671 -16.35 15.86 4.39
C LEU A 671 -15.51 15.25 5.50
N LEU A 672 -14.31 15.78 5.72
CA LEU A 672 -13.42 15.35 6.80
C LEU A 672 -14.07 15.56 8.18
N LEU A 673 -14.65 16.74 8.40
CA LEU A 673 -15.35 17.06 9.65
C LEU A 673 -16.48 16.05 9.90
N LEU A 674 -17.30 15.79 8.89
CA LEU A 674 -18.42 14.86 8.98
C LEU A 674 -17.96 13.43 9.23
N ALA A 675 -16.89 12.98 8.57
CA ALA A 675 -16.33 11.65 8.76
C ALA A 675 -15.79 11.45 10.19
N PHE A 676 -15.00 12.39 10.71
CA PHE A 676 -14.49 12.31 12.08
C PHE A 676 -15.59 12.44 13.13
N LEU A 677 -16.57 13.34 12.91
CA LEU A 677 -17.71 13.45 13.81
C LEU A 677 -18.54 12.17 13.81
N TRP A 678 -18.74 11.54 12.65
CA TRP A 678 -19.44 10.28 12.55
C TRP A 678 -18.73 9.16 13.30
N ASP A 679 -17.42 8.99 13.08
CA ASP A 679 -16.59 8.00 13.77
C ASP A 679 -16.65 8.21 15.29
N LEU A 680 -16.43 9.45 15.75
CA LEU A 680 -16.49 9.80 17.16
C LEU A 680 -17.86 9.52 17.76
N LEU A 681 -18.94 9.95 17.11
CA LEU A 681 -20.31 9.77 17.60
C LEU A 681 -20.71 8.29 17.66
N THR A 682 -20.22 7.44 16.75
CA THR A 682 -20.58 6.01 16.67
C THR A 682 -19.63 5.07 17.44
N SER A 683 -18.54 5.59 18.00
CA SER A 683 -17.55 4.83 18.79
C SER A 683 -18.04 4.37 20.18
N GLY A 684 -19.26 4.73 20.57
CA GLY A 684 -19.75 4.64 21.94
C GLY A 684 -19.73 3.24 22.53
N LYS A 685 -20.27 2.22 21.84
CA LYS A 685 -20.30 0.83 22.35
C LYS A 685 -18.90 0.31 22.71
N GLN A 686 -17.94 0.54 21.81
CA GLN A 686 -16.59 -0.02 21.91
C GLN A 686 -15.68 0.81 22.84
N VAL A 687 -15.81 2.14 22.82
CA VAL A 687 -14.88 3.06 23.50
C VAL A 687 -15.47 3.61 24.80
N THR A 688 -16.67 4.19 24.77
CA THR A 688 -17.15 5.09 25.84
C THR A 688 -18.22 4.50 26.75
N ASN A 689 -19.06 3.58 26.27
CA ASN A 689 -20.29 3.17 26.95
C ASN A 689 -20.06 1.97 27.86
N THR A 690 -19.07 1.13 27.56
CA THR A 690 -18.72 -0.04 28.37
C THR A 690 -17.65 0.31 29.41
N GLU A 691 -17.49 -0.53 30.42
CA GLU A 691 -16.36 -0.46 31.36
C GLU A 691 -15.63 -1.80 31.30
N GLY A 692 -14.39 -1.77 30.80
CA GLY A 692 -13.58 -2.98 30.62
C GLY A 692 -12.67 -3.22 31.81
N ARG A 693 -12.60 -4.47 32.30
CA ARG A 693 -11.69 -4.85 33.40
C ARG A 693 -10.23 -4.55 33.08
N ASN A 694 -9.81 -4.79 31.84
CA ASN A 694 -8.41 -4.66 31.45
C ASN A 694 -8.08 -3.35 30.72
N SER A 695 -9.11 -2.61 30.28
CA SER A 695 -8.96 -1.31 29.62
C SER A 695 -10.00 -0.36 30.19
N PRO A 696 -9.64 0.43 31.21
CA PRO A 696 -10.53 1.41 31.82
C PRO A 696 -11.12 2.34 30.77
N ARG A 697 -12.37 2.76 30.99
CA ARG A 697 -13.06 3.67 30.07
C ARG A 697 -12.24 4.94 29.77
N SER A 698 -11.60 5.52 30.77
CA SER A 698 -10.75 6.71 30.60
C SER A 698 -9.57 6.47 29.67
N ALA A 699 -8.90 5.31 29.79
CA ALA A 699 -7.79 4.95 28.92
C ALA A 699 -8.24 4.84 27.46
N ARG A 700 -9.37 4.17 27.20
CA ARG A 700 -9.94 4.03 25.85
C ARG A 700 -10.34 5.37 25.24
N VAL A 701 -11.01 6.22 26.01
CA VAL A 701 -11.40 7.57 25.53
C VAL A 701 -10.17 8.41 25.20
N LEU A 702 -9.13 8.40 26.04
CA LEU A 702 -7.89 9.15 25.80
C LEU A 702 -7.13 8.63 24.57
N LEU A 703 -7.05 7.30 24.41
CA LEU A 703 -6.43 6.68 23.23
C LEU A 703 -7.16 7.04 21.95
N TYR A 704 -8.49 6.93 21.98
CA TYR A 704 -9.31 7.23 20.83
C TYR A 704 -9.27 8.72 20.47
N ALA A 705 -9.38 9.62 21.46
CA ALA A 705 -9.24 11.06 21.25
C ALA A 705 -7.85 11.44 20.72
N GLY A 706 -6.79 10.84 21.28
CA GLY A 706 -5.42 11.00 20.79
C GLY A 706 -5.28 10.52 19.34
N PHE A 707 -5.81 9.35 19.02
CA PHE A 707 -5.85 8.84 17.65
C PHE A 707 -6.59 9.79 16.69
N SER A 708 -7.82 10.21 17.02
CA SER A 708 -8.60 11.11 16.16
C SER A 708 -7.86 12.43 15.91
N LEU A 709 -7.17 12.97 16.93
CA LEU A 709 -6.36 14.17 16.77
C LEU A 709 -5.10 13.95 15.94
N LEU A 710 -4.44 12.79 16.03
CA LEU A 710 -3.31 12.46 15.18
C LEU A 710 -3.76 12.40 13.71
N SER A 711 -4.83 11.67 13.42
CA SER A 711 -5.43 11.60 12.08
C SER A 711 -5.84 12.99 11.57
N CYS A 712 -6.48 13.79 12.42
CA CYS A 712 -6.92 15.14 12.06
C CYS A 712 -5.73 16.08 11.77
N SER A 713 -4.68 16.03 12.60
CA SER A 713 -3.47 16.82 12.39
C SER A 713 -2.78 16.43 11.08
N GLN A 714 -2.77 15.15 10.75
CA GLN A 714 -2.13 14.63 9.54
C GLN A 714 -2.88 15.04 8.29
N VAL A 715 -4.20 14.90 8.29
CA VAL A 715 -5.01 15.36 7.17
C VAL A 715 -4.89 16.88 7.02
N LEU A 716 -4.87 17.65 8.12
CA LEU A 716 -4.61 19.10 8.06
C LEU A 716 -3.26 19.41 7.39
N LEU A 717 -2.18 18.73 7.80
CA LEU A 717 -0.85 18.97 7.23
C LEU A 717 -0.84 18.66 5.72
N PHE A 718 -1.20 17.44 5.32
CA PHE A 718 -1.09 17.00 3.92
C PHE A 718 -2.12 17.66 3.00
N SER A 719 -3.32 17.96 3.50
CA SER A 719 -4.33 18.67 2.71
C SER A 719 -4.02 20.15 2.53
N THR A 720 -3.04 20.71 3.25
CA THR A 720 -2.62 22.12 3.10
C THR A 720 -1.27 22.28 2.41
N LEU A 721 -0.62 21.18 2.03
CA LEU A 721 0.54 21.21 1.14
C LEU A 721 0.11 21.65 -0.27
N GLY A 722 0.75 22.70 -0.78
CA GLY A 722 0.56 23.15 -2.16
C GLY A 722 1.22 22.22 -3.19
N GLY A 723 0.65 22.18 -4.40
CA GLY A 723 1.22 21.46 -5.55
C GLY A 723 1.01 19.94 -5.53
N SER A 724 1.79 19.22 -6.34
CA SER A 724 1.72 17.76 -6.47
C SER A 724 2.23 17.00 -5.24
N ALA A 725 2.98 17.66 -4.36
CA ALA A 725 3.47 17.05 -3.12
C ALA A 725 2.32 16.55 -2.24
N GLY A 726 1.24 17.34 -2.11
CA GLY A 726 0.04 16.93 -1.36
C GLY A 726 -0.58 15.63 -1.87
N GLN A 727 -0.52 15.37 -3.19
CA GLN A 727 -1.02 14.12 -3.79
C GLN A 727 -0.12 12.92 -3.45
N ASN A 728 1.20 13.11 -3.51
CA ASN A 728 2.16 12.06 -3.21
C ASN A 728 2.13 11.64 -1.73
N TYR A 729 1.84 12.58 -0.83
CA TYR A 729 1.74 12.30 0.61
C TYR A 729 0.35 11.87 1.08
N GLY A 730 -0.71 12.34 0.43
CA GLY A 730 -2.08 11.86 0.66
C GLY A 730 -2.15 10.36 0.46
N GLY A 731 -1.49 9.87 -0.60
CA GLY A 731 -1.20 8.48 -0.90
C GLY A 731 -2.43 7.58 -1.01
N ASP A 732 -2.41 6.64 -1.95
CA ASP A 732 -3.43 5.59 -2.07
C ASP A 732 -3.51 4.65 -0.84
N TRP A 733 -2.96 5.00 0.33
CA TRP A 733 -2.92 4.17 1.53
C TRP A 733 -4.31 3.84 2.06
N THR A 734 -5.24 4.81 2.03
CA THR A 734 -6.64 4.62 2.41
C THR A 734 -7.33 3.66 1.45
N GLY A 735 -7.23 3.90 0.14
CA GLY A 735 -7.77 3.01 -0.90
C GLY A 735 -7.12 1.61 -0.86
N THR A 736 -5.81 1.54 -0.66
CA THR A 736 -5.05 0.29 -0.51
C THR A 736 -5.48 -0.46 0.75
N GLY A 737 -5.63 0.21 1.90
CA GLY A 737 -6.12 -0.42 3.13
C GLY A 737 -7.55 -0.95 2.97
N LEU A 738 -8.42 -0.15 2.34
CA LEU A 738 -9.81 -0.49 2.07
C LEU A 738 -9.92 -1.70 1.13
N THR A 739 -9.14 -1.75 0.06
CA THR A 739 -9.15 -2.85 -0.91
C THR A 739 -8.40 -4.08 -0.39
N ALA A 740 -7.19 -3.93 0.15
CA ALA A 740 -6.35 -5.03 0.60
C ALA A 740 -6.90 -5.78 1.82
N LEU A 741 -7.68 -5.12 2.68
CA LEU A 741 -8.22 -5.74 3.90
C LEU A 741 -9.76 -5.76 3.92
N GLY A 742 -10.43 -4.70 3.44
CA GLY A 742 -11.89 -4.61 3.44
C GLY A 742 -12.55 -5.65 2.54
N ILE A 743 -11.99 -5.91 1.35
CA ILE A 743 -12.49 -6.96 0.44
C ILE A 743 -12.37 -8.36 1.09
N PRO A 744 -11.20 -8.78 1.63
CA PRO A 744 -11.11 -10.05 2.37
C PRO A 744 -12.08 -10.21 3.54
N VAL A 745 -12.31 -9.14 4.33
CA VAL A 745 -13.31 -9.15 5.40
C VAL A 745 -14.70 -9.42 4.84
N LEU A 746 -15.11 -8.64 3.83
CA LEU A 746 -16.41 -8.77 3.18
C LEU A 746 -16.62 -10.18 2.61
N LEU A 747 -15.63 -10.69 1.86
CA LEU A 747 -15.68 -12.04 1.30
C LEU A 747 -15.80 -13.09 2.39
N THR A 748 -15.10 -12.94 3.51
CA THR A 748 -15.18 -13.86 4.65
C THR A 748 -16.57 -13.87 5.27
N VAL A 749 -17.16 -12.69 5.53
CA VAL A 749 -18.52 -12.56 6.09
C VAL A 749 -19.55 -13.22 5.16
N ILE A 750 -19.42 -12.98 3.84
CA ILE A 750 -20.31 -13.56 2.83
C ILE A 750 -20.16 -15.08 2.73
N LEU A 751 -18.94 -15.61 2.77
CA LEU A 751 -18.70 -17.06 2.79
C LEU A 751 -19.31 -17.73 4.03
N LEU A 752 -19.20 -17.09 5.20
CA LEU A 752 -19.86 -17.56 6.43
C LEU A 752 -21.38 -17.56 6.30
N ARG A 753 -21.97 -16.54 5.65
CA ARG A 753 -23.42 -16.49 5.39
C ARG A 753 -23.86 -17.61 4.45
N PHE A 754 -23.17 -17.83 3.32
CA PHE A 754 -23.49 -18.94 2.42
C PHE A 754 -23.39 -20.31 3.10
N ALA A 755 -22.34 -20.53 3.90
CA ALA A 755 -22.18 -21.79 4.62
C ALA A 755 -23.33 -22.08 5.60
N ARG A 756 -23.86 -21.04 6.26
CA ARG A 756 -25.01 -21.16 7.18
C ARG A 756 -26.32 -21.47 6.46
N VAL A 757 -26.54 -20.93 5.25
CA VAL A 757 -27.75 -21.23 4.46
C VAL A 757 -27.82 -22.72 4.11
N GLY A 758 -26.70 -23.33 3.73
CA GLY A 758 -26.62 -24.78 3.47
C GLY A 758 -26.94 -25.65 4.70
N GLN A 759 -26.49 -25.22 5.89
CA GLN A 759 -26.77 -25.93 7.15
C GLN A 759 -28.25 -25.91 7.53
N GLN A 760 -28.93 -24.78 7.32
CA GLN A 760 -30.38 -24.67 7.60
C GLN A 760 -31.20 -25.60 6.70
N GLN A 761 -30.79 -25.77 5.44
CA GLN A 761 -31.45 -26.74 4.54
C GLN A 761 -31.32 -28.17 5.05
N GLN A 762 -30.11 -28.58 5.46
CA GLN A 762 -29.87 -29.93 6.00
C GLN A 762 -30.67 -30.19 7.28
N ALA A 763 -30.77 -29.19 8.17
CA ALA A 763 -31.56 -29.30 9.39
C ALA A 763 -33.07 -29.39 9.14
N SER A 764 -33.57 -28.86 8.01
CA SER A 764 -34.99 -28.88 7.65
C SER A 764 -35.45 -30.15 6.94
N LEU A 765 -34.53 -31.00 6.48
CA LEU A 765 -34.90 -32.29 5.93
C LEU A 765 -35.53 -33.13 7.06
N PRO A 766 -36.77 -33.65 6.89
CA PRO A 766 -37.40 -34.49 7.89
C PRO A 766 -36.40 -35.60 8.24
N GLN A 767 -36.00 -35.68 9.51
CA GLN A 767 -35.32 -36.87 9.99
C GLN A 767 -36.30 -37.99 9.72
N GLY A 768 -36.02 -38.80 8.68
CA GLY A 768 -36.88 -39.90 8.27
C GLY A 768 -37.27 -40.69 9.51
N PRO A 769 -38.53 -41.17 9.62
CA PRO A 769 -39.11 -41.71 10.84
C PRO A 769 -38.05 -42.56 11.53
N VAL A 770 -37.50 -42.03 12.63
CA VAL A 770 -36.50 -42.72 13.45
C VAL A 770 -37.12 -44.08 13.67
N GLY A 771 -36.49 -45.12 13.09
CA GLY A 771 -37.11 -46.43 12.91
C GLY A 771 -37.86 -46.79 14.18
N ALA A 772 -39.14 -47.14 14.02
CA ALA A 772 -39.97 -47.63 15.11
C ALA A 772 -39.08 -48.53 15.98
N PRO A 773 -39.02 -48.31 17.30
CA PRO A 773 -38.09 -49.02 18.17
C PRO A 773 -38.20 -50.49 17.85
N VAL A 774 -37.14 -51.04 17.24
CA VAL A 774 -37.03 -52.48 17.01
C VAL A 774 -37.08 -53.07 18.41
N GLY A 775 -38.19 -53.75 18.69
CA GLY A 775 -38.55 -54.16 20.04
C GLY A 775 -37.37 -54.78 20.77
N GLU A 776 -37.03 -54.22 21.93
CA GLU A 776 -36.21 -54.91 22.91
C GLU A 776 -36.91 -56.22 23.28
N PRO A 777 -36.28 -57.38 23.07
CA PRO A 777 -36.78 -58.62 23.64
C PRO A 777 -36.45 -58.61 25.13
N GLY A 778 -37.45 -58.30 25.95
CA GLY A 778 -37.60 -58.70 27.33
C GLY A 778 -36.41 -58.49 28.27
N GLN A 779 -36.42 -57.38 29.01
CA GLN A 779 -35.83 -57.36 30.36
C GLN A 779 -36.83 -56.81 31.38
N THR A 780 -37.25 -57.71 32.24
CA THR A 780 -37.99 -57.48 33.47
C THR A 780 -37.16 -56.66 34.47
N LEU A 781 -37.78 -55.59 35.00
CA LEU A 781 -37.69 -55.01 36.36
C LEU A 781 -36.81 -55.76 37.40
N PRO A 782 -36.17 -55.06 38.38
CA PRO A 782 -36.94 -54.24 39.33
C PRO A 782 -36.32 -52.93 39.85
N ASP A 783 -37.24 -52.17 40.42
CA ASP A 783 -37.11 -51.01 41.31
C ASP A 783 -35.86 -50.97 42.18
N ALA A 784 -35.18 -49.81 42.15
CA ALA A 784 -34.39 -49.34 43.28
C ALA A 784 -34.55 -47.82 43.42
N HIS A 785 -35.46 -47.44 44.32
CA HIS A 785 -35.42 -46.17 45.04
C HIS A 785 -34.02 -45.90 45.61
N LEU A 786 -33.44 -44.72 45.36
CA LEU A 786 -32.60 -44.03 46.33
C LEU A 786 -32.73 -42.49 46.15
N PRO A 787 -32.82 -41.72 47.25
CA PRO A 787 -33.10 -40.29 47.25
C PRO A 787 -31.82 -39.43 47.21
N GLY A 788 -32.05 -38.12 47.04
CA GLY A 788 -31.11 -37.08 46.65
C GLY A 788 -29.81 -36.92 47.43
N ILE A 789 -28.87 -36.23 46.78
CA ILE A 789 -27.80 -35.47 47.42
C ILE A 789 -27.61 -34.18 46.62
N TYR A 790 -27.93 -33.06 47.28
CA TYR A 790 -27.34 -31.75 47.02
C TYR A 790 -25.82 -31.86 47.14
N ASP A 791 -25.05 -31.31 46.21
CA ASP A 791 -23.83 -30.64 46.65
C ASP A 791 -23.37 -29.53 45.71
N ALA A 792 -22.94 -28.45 46.35
CA ALA A 792 -22.50 -27.20 45.78
C ALA A 792 -21.08 -27.27 45.24
N ARG A 793 -20.80 -26.47 44.20
CA ARG A 793 -19.56 -25.69 44.04
C ARG A 793 -19.71 -24.61 43.00
#